data_AF-A0A7X9DAQ5-F1
#
_entry.id   AF-A0A7X9DAQ5-F1
#
_cell.length_a   1.000
_cell.length_b   1.000
_cell.length_c   1.000
_cell.angle_alpha   90.00
_cell.angle_beta   90.00
_cell.angle_gamma   90.00
#
_symmetry.space_group_name_H-M   'P 1'
#
loop_
_entity.id
_entity.type
_entity.pdbx_description
1 polymer ?
#
loop_
_entity_poly.entity_id
_entity_poly.type
_entity_poly.pdbx_seq_one_letter_code
_entity_poly.pdbx_strand_id
1 'polypeptide(L)'
;MQTHKNKWYSWLIIFTLIISGGVYTGCDKDEKIDTSIVLKAFGPSPALRGGDLRFIGSNLDKVTAVVFQGLTSETTIEVSEIEMVNEREIRVTIPQNAGPGKVILKTPQGDIQTLTSLTFSEPISISTVSPTTLRAGQILTVKGEYLNLIKKVIFVDNVEVESKDFVSQSRNQLQVRVPDEAQTGKIILSNGEEIPIEIYSNEVINIILPTFAGFSPVTVKPGNNINITGTNLDLVAGVKFGGDIIVKEVILNADSTQITVTVPFEAQDDTVKLITKSGLEVKGNKKLITVIPSNLAVSPTIVKNGNTLTIKGKDLDLVESIKFGDIEGQINAKSETEISVIVPETANSKVATLVTFSTKTINTPEFSYVKPKITALSPNSLMAGSELTVNGSDLDLIRKVIFPSAAKAVNVEPSSSISFVVNVPTDATSGIVKFVTVNGTEILSPIELTVKEADIPVITSIPASAKPGQLLVIQGTKLNLVESVIFQNNVKATQFGTRSATLLEVYVPENATKGAVTLKLVTFAGKEVDVPITISGTDPIADPSYVFFDFDGKDSWWGSYGSVENDPALSLSGNYFRINQDLPSGWVDFFWRNGQNDLKVDGVTVEEWAVKMDVNVLGGTTVPFKFRLNGTDGDFWAIIPGMENRGGWYTVTIPLTDFKDDNGYGTNILPNVQNITQDFGLATAGDAGFVNMCIDNVRFEKIK
;
A
#
# COMPACT_ATOMS: atom_id res chain seq x y z
N MET A 1 -17.88 58.64 24.53
CA MET A 1 -17.17 59.34 23.45
C MET A 1 -18.19 59.59 22.34
N GLN A 2 -18.52 60.86 22.06
CA GLN A 2 -19.19 61.45 20.87
C GLN A 2 -20.29 60.61 20.16
N THR A 3 -21.55 61.04 20.00
CA THR A 3 -22.02 62.33 19.44
C THR A 3 -23.49 62.65 19.79
N HIS A 4 -23.77 63.95 19.92
CA HIS A 4 -25.08 64.61 20.04
C HIS A 4 -25.85 64.77 18.71
N LYS A 5 -27.17 65.04 18.83
CA LYS A 5 -28.15 65.76 17.95
C LYS A 5 -29.40 64.86 17.69
N ASN A 6 -30.66 65.28 17.78
CA ASN A 6 -31.33 66.58 17.76
C ASN A 6 -32.70 66.50 18.49
N LYS A 7 -33.06 67.56 19.21
CA LYS A 7 -34.45 67.95 19.56
C LYS A 7 -34.98 68.85 18.44
N TRP A 8 -36.26 68.72 18.02
CA TRP A 8 -37.19 69.81 17.65
C TRP A 8 -38.40 69.38 16.78
N TYR A 9 -39.50 70.14 16.93
CA TYR A 9 -40.79 70.19 16.19
C TYR A 9 -41.86 69.17 16.59
N SER A 10 -43.13 69.51 16.86
CA SER A 10 -43.85 70.78 16.71
C SER A 10 -45.14 70.76 17.57
N TRP A 11 -45.28 71.73 18.48
CA TRP A 11 -46.54 72.21 19.03
C TRP A 11 -46.85 73.51 18.28
N LEU A 12 -47.85 73.53 17.39
CA LEU A 12 -48.49 74.75 16.87
C LEU A 12 -49.56 74.38 15.85
N ILE A 13 -50.82 74.74 16.14
CA ILE A 13 -51.89 75.27 15.26
C ILE A 13 -53.22 75.03 15.97
N ILE A 14 -53.52 75.93 16.90
CA ILE A 14 -54.87 76.35 17.29
C ILE A 14 -54.85 77.87 17.11
N PHE A 15 -55.98 78.42 16.62
CA PHE A 15 -56.28 79.84 16.37
C PHE A 15 -55.80 80.42 15.02
N THR A 16 -56.74 80.55 14.06
CA THR A 16 -57.18 81.82 13.43
C THR A 16 -58.08 81.53 12.23
N LEU A 17 -59.37 81.83 12.33
CA LEU A 17 -60.17 82.53 11.29
C LEU A 17 -61.62 82.74 11.79
N ILE A 18 -61.83 83.89 12.42
CA ILE A 18 -63.11 84.59 12.45
C ILE A 18 -62.96 85.73 11.44
N ILE A 19 -63.99 85.93 10.60
CA ILE A 19 -64.56 87.22 10.13
C ILE A 19 -65.15 87.04 8.71
N SER A 20 -66.48 86.97 8.63
CA SER A 20 -67.29 87.75 7.68
C SER A 20 -68.76 87.63 8.09
N GLY A 21 -69.36 88.76 8.47
CA GLY A 21 -70.73 88.83 8.98
C GLY A 21 -71.81 88.73 7.92
N GLY A 22 -73.04 88.59 8.40
CA GLY A 22 -74.26 88.70 7.59
C GLY A 22 -75.48 88.43 8.46
N VAL A 23 -76.14 89.50 8.88
CA VAL A 23 -77.45 89.44 9.56
C VAL A 23 -78.50 89.14 8.49
N TYR A 24 -79.26 88.07 8.62
CA TYR A 24 -80.55 87.89 7.95
C TYR A 24 -81.54 87.25 8.91
N THR A 25 -82.56 88.02 9.27
CA THR A 25 -83.81 87.53 9.86
C THR A 25 -84.70 86.93 8.77
N GLY A 26 -85.35 85.82 9.08
CA GLY A 26 -86.63 85.44 8.48
C GLY A 26 -86.60 84.30 7.45
N CYS A 27 -87.03 83.11 7.87
CA CYS A 27 -88.28 82.51 7.42
C CYS A 27 -88.47 81.15 8.10
N ASP A 28 -89.52 81.04 8.92
CA ASP A 28 -90.11 79.75 9.29
C ASP A 28 -90.38 78.95 8.02
N LYS A 29 -89.60 77.90 7.83
CA LYS A 29 -90.01 76.74 7.07
C LYS A 29 -90.01 75.61 8.07
N ASP A 30 -91.15 74.96 8.23
CA ASP A 30 -91.32 73.72 8.97
C ASP A 30 -90.14 72.78 8.66
N GLU A 31 -89.15 72.75 9.55
CA GLU A 31 -88.14 71.71 9.54
C GLU A 31 -88.88 70.43 9.89
N LYS A 32 -89.16 69.61 8.87
CA LYS A 32 -89.48 68.20 9.08
C LYS A 32 -88.41 67.66 10.02
N ILE A 33 -88.80 67.33 11.25
CA ILE A 33 -87.96 66.58 12.18
C ILE A 33 -87.60 65.30 11.43
N ASP A 34 -86.33 65.21 11.02
CA ASP A 34 -85.84 64.03 10.33
C ASP A 34 -85.74 62.90 11.36
N THR A 35 -86.78 62.08 11.39
CA THR A 35 -86.90 60.92 12.28
C THR A 35 -86.16 59.69 11.74
N SER A 36 -85.43 59.83 10.63
CA SER A 36 -84.66 58.72 10.07
C SER A 36 -83.50 58.34 11.00
N ILE A 37 -83.30 57.04 11.19
CA ILE A 37 -82.16 56.51 11.94
C ILE A 37 -81.01 56.35 10.97
N VAL A 38 -79.93 57.13 11.15
CA VAL A 38 -78.80 57.17 10.21
C VAL A 38 -77.51 56.86 10.94
N LEU A 39 -76.83 55.78 10.52
CA LEU A 39 -75.45 55.51 10.92
C LEU A 39 -74.49 56.27 10.00
N LYS A 40 -73.64 57.13 10.57
CA LYS A 40 -72.62 57.89 9.83
C LYS A 40 -71.23 57.27 9.91
N ALA A 41 -70.86 56.77 11.09
CA ALA A 41 -69.55 56.15 11.31
C ALA A 41 -69.60 55.16 12.46
N PHE A 42 -68.66 54.22 12.49
CA PHE A 42 -68.41 53.35 13.64
C PHE A 42 -66.91 53.12 13.81
N GLY A 43 -66.47 52.81 15.04
CA GLY A 43 -65.07 52.51 15.32
C GLY A 43 -64.75 52.43 16.82
N PRO A 44 -63.51 52.08 17.20
CA PRO A 44 -62.35 51.88 16.33
C PRO A 44 -62.42 50.60 15.47
N SER A 45 -61.73 50.58 14.33
CA SER A 45 -61.46 49.37 13.54
C SER A 45 -60.05 49.49 12.91
N PRO A 46 -59.12 48.55 13.15
CA PRO A 46 -59.27 47.31 13.93
C PRO A 46 -59.57 47.55 15.42
N ALA A 47 -60.46 46.74 15.99
CA ALA A 47 -60.90 46.85 17.39
C ALA A 47 -60.27 45.78 18.29
N LEU A 48 -60.33 45.97 19.61
CA LEU A 48 -59.98 44.94 20.59
C LEU A 48 -61.24 44.23 21.06
N ARG A 49 -61.23 42.89 21.14
CA ARG A 49 -62.36 42.14 21.71
C ARG A 49 -62.50 42.42 23.20
N GLY A 50 -63.73 42.68 23.64
CA GLY A 50 -64.04 43.19 24.98
C GLY A 50 -63.86 44.69 25.17
N GLY A 51 -63.41 45.43 24.14
CA GLY A 51 -63.39 46.89 24.15
C GLY A 51 -64.70 47.49 23.61
N ASP A 52 -64.82 48.81 23.73
CA ASP A 52 -66.00 49.54 23.26
C ASP A 52 -65.96 49.75 21.74
N LEU A 53 -67.03 49.37 21.05
CA LEU A 53 -67.31 49.83 19.70
C LEU A 53 -68.31 50.99 19.75
N ARG A 54 -67.95 52.11 19.14
CA ARG A 54 -68.78 53.32 19.10
C ARG A 54 -69.47 53.44 17.75
N PHE A 55 -70.72 53.88 17.76
CA PHE A 55 -71.50 54.21 16.58
C PHE A 55 -71.93 55.66 16.65
N ILE A 56 -71.70 56.42 15.58
CA ILE A 56 -72.00 57.86 15.49
C ILE A 56 -73.01 58.07 14.35
N GLY A 57 -74.05 58.85 14.62
CA GLY A 57 -75.18 58.95 13.72
C GLY A 57 -76.24 59.98 14.13
N SER A 58 -77.48 59.71 13.75
CA SER A 58 -78.66 60.52 14.10
C SER A 58 -79.80 59.57 14.50
N ASN A 59 -80.52 59.91 15.58
CA ASN A 59 -81.57 59.09 16.21
C ASN A 59 -81.11 57.66 16.61
N LEU A 60 -79.85 57.51 17.02
CA LEU A 60 -79.28 56.22 17.42
C LEU A 60 -79.81 55.70 18.76
N ASP A 61 -80.50 56.54 19.54
CA ASP A 61 -81.22 56.14 20.76
C ASP A 61 -82.33 55.12 20.49
N LYS A 62 -82.74 54.94 19.22
CA LYS A 62 -83.73 53.97 18.78
C LYS A 62 -83.17 52.59 18.41
N VAL A 63 -81.86 52.40 18.47
CA VAL A 63 -81.22 51.09 18.22
C VAL A 63 -81.49 50.16 19.40
N THR A 64 -82.00 48.96 19.13
CA THR A 64 -82.40 48.02 20.19
C THR A 64 -81.40 46.90 20.44
N ALA A 65 -80.57 46.58 19.43
CA ALA A 65 -79.50 45.60 19.55
C ALA A 65 -78.43 45.82 18.47
N VAL A 66 -77.22 45.33 18.74
CA VAL A 66 -76.10 45.31 17.78
C VAL A 66 -75.67 43.87 17.56
N VAL A 67 -75.68 43.42 16.30
CA VAL A 67 -75.32 42.06 15.91
C VAL A 67 -73.93 42.05 15.28
N PHE A 68 -73.03 41.32 15.92
CA PHE A 68 -71.69 41.03 15.45
C PHE A 68 -71.66 39.72 14.67
N GLN A 69 -70.77 39.62 13.69
CA GLN A 69 -70.38 38.32 13.14
C GLN A 69 -69.71 37.49 14.25
N GLY A 70 -70.04 36.20 14.36
CA GLY A 70 -69.35 35.26 15.25
C GLY A 70 -68.03 34.76 14.64
N LEU A 71 -67.25 33.96 15.37
CA LEU A 71 -65.96 33.43 14.88
C LEU A 71 -66.09 32.56 13.61
N THR A 72 -67.26 31.99 13.34
CA THR A 72 -67.58 31.27 12.11
C THR A 72 -68.54 32.09 11.25
N SER A 73 -68.44 31.98 9.92
CA SER A 73 -69.25 32.75 8.98
C SER A 73 -70.77 32.53 9.13
N GLU A 74 -71.19 31.44 9.78
CA GLU A 74 -72.60 31.07 9.99
C GLU A 74 -73.15 31.52 11.35
N THR A 75 -72.31 32.05 12.25
CA THR A 75 -72.75 32.47 13.59
C THR A 75 -72.83 33.98 13.70
N THR A 76 -73.81 34.48 14.45
CA THR A 76 -73.92 35.89 14.81
C THR A 76 -74.13 36.02 16.31
N ILE A 77 -73.72 37.15 16.87
CA ILE A 77 -73.80 37.44 18.30
C ILE A 77 -74.55 38.76 18.47
N GLU A 78 -75.76 38.68 18.98
CA GLU A 78 -76.58 39.85 19.28
C GLU A 78 -76.25 40.38 20.68
N VAL A 79 -76.01 41.68 20.77
CA VAL A 79 -75.79 42.40 22.03
C VAL A 79 -76.89 43.43 22.17
N SER A 80 -77.80 43.20 23.11
CA SER A 80 -78.89 44.12 23.45
C SER A 80 -78.48 45.13 24.54
N GLU A 81 -77.36 44.89 25.23
CA GLU A 81 -76.76 45.83 26.19
C GLU A 81 -76.04 46.94 25.43
N ILE A 82 -76.72 48.08 25.29
CA ILE A 82 -76.21 49.27 24.59
C ILE A 82 -76.04 50.40 25.60
N GLU A 83 -74.84 50.95 25.68
CA GLU A 83 -74.58 52.19 26.42
C GLU A 83 -75.01 53.37 25.55
N MET A 84 -76.12 54.01 25.92
CA MET A 84 -76.60 55.21 25.24
C MET A 84 -75.88 56.45 25.77
N VAL A 85 -75.04 57.06 24.93
CA VAL A 85 -74.32 58.30 25.29
C VAL A 85 -75.22 59.52 25.02
N ASN A 86 -75.86 59.56 23.85
CA ASN A 86 -76.92 60.50 23.47
C ASN A 86 -77.57 60.03 22.14
N GLU A 87 -78.53 60.77 21.61
CA GLU A 87 -79.22 60.46 20.33
C GLU A 87 -78.28 60.34 19.11
N ARG A 88 -77.02 60.77 19.21
CA ARG A 88 -76.01 60.74 18.14
C ARG A 88 -74.90 59.72 18.38
N GLU A 89 -74.80 59.13 19.57
CA GLU A 89 -73.74 58.17 19.91
C GLU A 89 -74.26 57.06 20.83
N ILE A 90 -74.01 55.82 20.42
CA ILE A 90 -74.17 54.62 21.25
C ILE A 90 -72.86 53.84 21.30
N ARG A 91 -72.63 53.09 22.38
CA ARG A 91 -71.49 52.20 22.54
C ARG A 91 -71.92 50.79 22.91
N VAL A 92 -71.16 49.81 22.44
CA VAL A 92 -71.39 48.40 22.74
C VAL A 92 -70.05 47.73 23.00
N THR A 93 -69.97 46.95 24.08
CA THR A 93 -68.81 46.10 24.37
C THR A 93 -68.74 44.97 23.35
N ILE A 94 -67.63 44.86 22.62
CA ILE A 94 -67.50 43.83 21.58
C ILE A 94 -67.40 42.44 22.24
N PRO A 95 -68.26 41.48 21.88
CA PRO A 95 -68.20 40.13 22.42
C PRO A 95 -66.84 39.46 22.18
N GLN A 96 -66.41 38.63 23.12
CA GLN A 96 -65.11 37.93 23.04
C GLN A 96 -65.02 36.92 21.90
N ASN A 97 -66.15 36.46 21.39
CA ASN A 97 -66.31 35.55 20.28
C ASN A 97 -66.76 36.25 18.98
N ALA A 98 -66.65 37.58 18.89
CA ALA A 98 -66.92 38.30 17.65
C ALA A 98 -65.82 38.02 16.58
N GLY A 99 -66.22 37.60 15.38
CA GLY A 99 -65.36 37.42 14.23
C GLY A 99 -65.36 38.63 13.29
N PRO A 100 -64.37 38.76 12.38
CA PRO A 100 -64.34 39.86 11.41
C PRO A 100 -65.59 39.84 10.53
N GLY A 101 -66.22 40.99 10.33
CA GLY A 101 -67.44 41.06 9.53
C GLY A 101 -68.17 42.39 9.66
N LYS A 102 -69.22 42.58 8.85
CA LYS A 102 -70.09 43.75 8.98
C LYS A 102 -70.93 43.64 10.25
N VAL A 103 -71.17 44.77 10.90
CA VAL A 103 -71.98 44.86 12.12
C VAL A 103 -73.38 45.35 11.73
N ILE A 104 -74.42 44.83 12.37
CA ILE A 104 -75.81 45.18 12.07
C ILE A 104 -76.45 45.84 13.29
N LEU A 105 -77.04 47.02 13.11
CA LEU A 105 -77.84 47.71 14.13
C LEU A 105 -79.31 47.34 13.90
N LYS A 106 -79.94 46.72 14.89
CA LYS A 106 -81.37 46.43 14.89
C LYS A 106 -82.14 47.71 15.23
N THR A 107 -83.03 48.12 14.34
CA THR A 107 -83.87 49.33 14.55
C THR A 107 -85.33 49.06 14.21
N PRO A 108 -86.28 49.82 14.78
CA PRO A 108 -87.70 49.73 14.41
C PRO A 108 -88.00 50.05 12.94
N GLN A 109 -87.09 50.77 12.25
CA GLN A 109 -87.23 51.18 10.84
C GLN A 109 -86.53 50.21 9.87
N GLY A 110 -86.00 49.09 10.38
CA GLY A 110 -85.23 48.11 9.62
C GLY A 110 -83.77 48.05 10.07
N ASP A 111 -83.08 46.98 9.67
CA ASP A 111 -81.69 46.74 10.03
C ASP A 111 -80.74 47.69 9.27
N ILE A 112 -79.80 48.30 9.99
CA ILE A 112 -78.74 49.12 9.39
C ILE A 112 -77.41 48.34 9.46
N GLN A 113 -76.87 47.95 8.31
CA GLN A 113 -75.59 47.25 8.23
C GLN A 113 -74.43 48.23 7.97
N THR A 114 -73.29 48.03 8.64
CA THR A 114 -72.07 48.81 8.36
C THR A 114 -71.58 48.61 6.92
N LEU A 115 -71.04 49.66 6.32
CA LEU A 115 -70.48 49.59 4.96
C LEU A 115 -69.14 48.85 4.94
N THR A 116 -68.29 49.11 5.93
CA THR A 116 -67.01 48.42 6.13
C THR A 116 -67.14 47.31 7.19
N SER A 117 -66.33 46.27 7.05
CA SER A 117 -66.22 45.21 8.06
C SER A 117 -65.49 45.71 9.30
N LEU A 118 -65.95 45.32 10.48
CA LEU A 118 -65.17 45.36 11.70
C LEU A 118 -64.04 44.33 11.61
N THR A 119 -62.79 44.80 11.71
CA THR A 119 -61.61 43.95 11.87
C THR A 119 -61.09 44.01 13.31
N PHE A 120 -60.24 43.08 13.70
CA PHE A 120 -59.69 42.98 15.06
C PHE A 120 -58.17 43.17 15.09
N SER A 121 -57.70 43.88 16.11
CA SER A 121 -56.29 43.91 16.51
C SER A 121 -56.06 42.83 17.56
N GLU A 122 -55.05 41.99 17.37
CA GLU A 122 -54.73 40.86 18.25
C GLU A 122 -53.28 40.95 18.75
N PRO A 123 -52.93 41.99 19.54
CA PRO A 123 -51.57 42.18 20.02
C PRO A 123 -51.20 41.08 21.03
N ILE A 124 -50.41 40.12 20.58
CA ILE A 124 -49.86 39.09 21.45
C ILE A 124 -48.95 39.77 22.49
N SER A 125 -49.09 39.40 23.76
CA SER A 125 -48.22 39.90 24.83
C SER A 125 -48.01 38.86 25.92
N ILE A 126 -46.87 38.96 26.60
CA ILE A 126 -46.52 38.12 27.74
C ILE A 126 -46.57 39.01 28.99
N SER A 127 -47.41 38.65 29.96
CA SER A 127 -47.49 39.35 31.24
C SER A 127 -46.60 38.72 32.30
N THR A 128 -46.57 37.39 32.38
CA THR A 128 -45.72 36.65 33.33
C THR A 128 -45.35 35.28 32.78
N VAL A 129 -44.14 34.84 33.09
CA VAL A 129 -43.73 33.43 32.92
C VAL A 129 -43.38 32.83 34.28
N SER A 130 -44.01 31.70 34.63
CA SER A 130 -43.84 31.07 35.95
C SER A 130 -43.96 29.54 35.91
N PRO A 131 -43.20 28.82 36.75
CA PRO A 131 -42.11 29.33 37.59
C PRO A 131 -40.84 29.66 36.76
N THR A 132 -39.94 30.47 37.32
CA THR A 132 -38.68 30.89 36.65
C THR A 132 -37.50 29.95 36.91
N THR A 133 -37.69 28.91 37.73
CA THR A 133 -36.73 27.83 37.93
C THR A 133 -37.46 26.51 37.76
N LEU A 134 -37.04 25.73 36.77
CA LEU A 134 -37.72 24.52 36.32
C LEU A 134 -36.70 23.44 35.98
N ARG A 135 -37.19 22.21 36.01
CA ARG A 135 -36.51 21.03 35.50
C ARG A 135 -37.16 20.59 34.18
N ALA A 136 -36.40 19.89 33.33
CA ALA A 136 -36.99 19.18 32.19
C ALA A 136 -38.19 18.32 32.63
N GLY A 137 -39.23 18.30 31.79
CA GLY A 137 -40.52 17.64 32.04
C GLY A 137 -41.52 18.42 32.90
N GLN A 138 -41.08 19.45 33.65
CA GLN A 138 -42.01 20.28 34.42
C GLN A 138 -42.79 21.26 33.53
N ILE A 139 -43.94 21.73 34.03
CA ILE A 139 -44.83 22.61 33.28
C ILE A 139 -44.41 24.07 33.49
N LEU A 140 -44.11 24.74 32.39
CA LEU A 140 -43.96 26.19 32.30
C LEU A 140 -45.32 26.82 31.97
N THR A 141 -45.77 27.77 32.78
CA THR A 141 -47.00 28.54 32.52
C THR A 141 -46.66 29.95 32.07
N VAL A 142 -47.20 30.34 30.92
CA VAL A 142 -47.13 31.69 30.37
C VAL A 142 -48.51 32.33 30.47
N LYS A 143 -48.60 33.52 31.07
CA LYS A 143 -49.82 34.34 31.07
C LYS A 143 -49.61 35.55 30.18
N GLY A 144 -50.71 36.04 29.59
CA GLY A 144 -50.65 37.11 28.61
C GLY A 144 -52.00 37.42 27.96
N GLU A 145 -51.94 38.00 26.78
CA GLU A 145 -53.09 38.24 25.89
C GLU A 145 -52.84 37.60 24.52
N TYR A 146 -53.92 37.12 23.90
CA TYR A 146 -53.92 36.47 22.58
C TYR A 146 -52.97 35.27 22.44
N LEU A 147 -52.69 34.57 23.55
CA LEU A 147 -51.83 33.38 23.58
C LEU A 147 -52.40 32.18 22.81
N ASN A 148 -53.70 32.20 22.48
CA ASN A 148 -54.35 31.21 21.61
C ASN A 148 -53.85 31.26 20.15
N LEU A 149 -53.13 32.32 19.76
CA LEU A 149 -52.53 32.47 18.44
C LEU A 149 -51.14 31.83 18.32
N ILE A 150 -50.53 31.46 19.46
CA ILE A 150 -49.18 30.88 19.48
C ILE A 150 -49.18 29.48 18.88
N LYS A 151 -48.17 29.19 18.06
CA LYS A 151 -47.93 27.87 17.47
C LYS A 151 -46.64 27.22 17.93
N LYS A 152 -45.68 28.00 18.42
CA LYS A 152 -44.41 27.48 18.93
C LYS A 152 -43.95 28.22 20.18
N VAL A 153 -43.38 27.47 21.12
CA VAL A 153 -42.55 28.01 22.21
C VAL A 153 -41.13 27.56 21.96
N ILE A 154 -40.21 28.51 21.83
CA ILE A 154 -38.81 28.24 21.48
C ILE A 154 -37.96 28.56 22.71
N PHE A 155 -37.24 27.56 23.21
CA PHE A 155 -36.22 27.69 24.24
C PHE A 155 -34.86 28.00 23.59
N VAL A 156 -33.84 28.25 24.43
CA VAL A 156 -32.46 28.50 23.98
C VAL A 156 -31.98 27.38 23.04
N ASP A 157 -31.11 27.74 22.10
CA ASP A 157 -30.58 26.85 21.05
C ASP A 157 -31.65 26.26 20.12
N ASN A 158 -32.74 27.01 19.89
CA ASN A 158 -33.86 26.62 19.00
C ASN A 158 -34.53 25.30 19.40
N VAL A 159 -34.61 25.02 20.71
CA VAL A 159 -35.37 23.88 21.21
C VAL A 159 -36.87 24.25 21.20
N GLU A 160 -37.60 23.74 20.22
CA GLU A 160 -38.99 24.11 19.97
C GLU A 160 -39.99 23.13 20.61
N VAL A 161 -41.06 23.68 21.18
CA VAL A 161 -42.31 22.96 21.50
C VAL A 161 -43.39 23.46 20.57
N GLU A 162 -43.94 22.59 19.74
CA GLU A 162 -45.02 22.93 18.81
C GLU A 162 -46.39 22.86 19.48
N SER A 163 -47.40 23.52 18.89
CA SER A 163 -48.73 23.62 19.51
C SER A 163 -49.43 22.29 19.76
N LYS A 164 -49.09 21.24 19.00
CA LYS A 164 -49.61 19.88 19.22
C LYS A 164 -49.13 19.27 20.54
N ASP A 165 -47.98 19.74 21.06
CA ASP A 165 -47.32 19.27 22.27
C ASP A 165 -47.55 20.21 23.47
N PHE A 166 -48.39 21.24 23.29
CA PHE A 166 -48.81 22.11 24.39
C PHE A 166 -49.67 21.34 25.38
N VAL A 167 -49.48 21.62 26.67
CA VAL A 167 -50.27 21.01 27.75
C VAL A 167 -51.67 21.60 27.77
N SER A 168 -51.76 22.93 27.64
CA SER A 168 -53.02 23.65 27.52
C SER A 168 -52.79 25.00 26.85
N GLN A 169 -53.80 25.50 26.14
CA GLN A 169 -53.73 26.79 25.47
C GLN A 169 -55.09 27.48 25.52
N SER A 170 -55.09 28.73 25.91
CA SER A 170 -56.23 29.65 25.93
C SER A 170 -55.75 31.04 25.51
N ARG A 171 -56.67 32.00 25.41
CA ARG A 171 -56.30 33.39 25.11
C ARG A 171 -55.31 33.98 26.12
N ASN A 172 -55.49 33.67 27.40
CA ASN A 172 -54.78 34.35 28.48
C ASN A 172 -53.70 33.50 29.14
N GLN A 173 -53.61 32.22 28.76
CA GLN A 173 -52.69 31.27 29.36
C GLN A 173 -52.25 30.22 28.34
N LEU A 174 -50.96 29.92 28.35
CA LEU A 174 -50.33 28.84 27.61
C LEU A 174 -49.47 28.01 28.59
N GLN A 175 -49.59 26.69 28.54
CA GLN A 175 -48.77 25.78 29.32
C GLN A 175 -48.03 24.82 28.41
N VAL A 176 -46.72 24.68 28.63
CA VAL A 176 -45.85 23.75 27.90
C VAL A 176 -45.01 22.93 28.87
N ARG A 177 -44.66 21.70 28.50
CA ARG A 177 -43.62 20.94 29.23
C ARG A 177 -42.25 21.43 28.76
N VAL A 178 -41.34 21.64 29.69
CA VAL A 178 -39.95 21.97 29.39
C VAL A 178 -39.28 20.75 28.73
N PRO A 179 -38.73 20.87 27.50
CA PRO A 179 -38.02 19.77 26.84
C PRO A 179 -36.76 19.32 27.57
N ASP A 180 -36.30 18.10 27.31
CA ASP A 180 -35.07 17.54 27.89
C ASP A 180 -33.82 18.31 27.41
N GLU A 181 -33.90 18.88 26.20
CA GLU A 181 -32.84 19.63 25.54
C GLU A 181 -32.77 21.09 26.00
N ALA A 182 -33.77 21.57 26.75
CA ALA A 182 -33.89 22.99 27.10
C ALA A 182 -32.71 23.49 27.96
N GLN A 183 -32.24 24.70 27.66
CA GLN A 183 -31.20 25.39 28.42
C GLN A 183 -31.74 26.66 29.08
N THR A 184 -30.97 27.16 30.06
CA THR A 184 -31.31 28.39 30.79
C THR A 184 -31.32 29.60 29.86
N GLY A 185 -32.43 30.34 29.84
CA GLY A 185 -32.55 31.57 29.05
C GLY A 185 -33.98 32.06 28.94
N LYS A 186 -34.18 33.07 28.09
CA LYS A 186 -35.52 33.57 27.74
C LYS A 186 -36.18 32.61 26.75
N ILE A 187 -37.51 32.55 26.79
CA ILE A 187 -38.29 31.83 25.79
C ILE A 187 -38.83 32.81 24.74
N ILE A 188 -39.11 32.28 23.55
CA ILE A 188 -39.74 33.01 22.45
C ILE A 188 -41.10 32.37 22.18
N LEU A 189 -42.15 33.18 22.07
CA LEU A 189 -43.44 32.74 21.55
C LEU A 189 -43.54 33.14 20.09
N SER A 190 -43.89 32.18 19.23
CA SER A 190 -44.08 32.40 17.78
C SER A 190 -45.47 31.97 17.33
N ASN A 191 -46.09 32.76 16.45
CA ASN A 191 -47.36 32.41 15.81
C ASN A 191 -47.21 31.38 14.67
N GLY A 192 -45.99 30.98 14.31
CA GLY A 192 -45.73 29.91 13.33
C GLY A 192 -46.07 30.22 11.88
N GLU A 193 -46.26 31.49 11.53
CA GLU A 193 -46.46 31.95 10.14
C GLU A 193 -45.13 32.00 9.38
N GLU A 194 -45.17 32.10 8.03
CA GLU A 194 -43.98 32.20 7.18
C GLU A 194 -43.08 33.39 7.55
N ILE A 195 -43.69 34.51 7.91
CA ILE A 195 -43.04 35.66 8.56
C ILE A 195 -43.57 35.70 9.99
N PRO A 196 -42.90 35.03 10.95
CA PRO A 196 -43.46 34.85 12.28
C PRO A 196 -43.41 36.14 13.09
N ILE A 197 -44.42 36.32 13.92
CA ILE A 197 -44.39 37.28 15.03
C ILE A 197 -43.73 36.57 16.20
N GLU A 198 -42.57 37.08 16.64
CA GLU A 198 -41.81 36.52 17.75
C GLU A 198 -41.77 37.49 18.93
N ILE A 199 -42.13 36.99 20.11
CA ILE A 199 -42.14 37.77 21.35
C ILE A 199 -41.34 37.04 22.41
N TYR A 200 -40.37 37.75 22.99
CA TYR A 200 -39.49 37.25 24.03
C TYR A 200 -40.13 37.42 25.41
N SER A 201 -39.90 36.44 26.30
CA SER A 201 -40.19 36.63 27.72
C SER A 201 -39.31 37.73 28.34
N ASN A 202 -39.82 38.39 29.38
CA ASN A 202 -39.01 39.30 30.17
C ASN A 202 -38.11 38.51 31.14
N GLU A 203 -38.67 37.45 31.72
CA GLU A 203 -38.02 36.56 32.66
C GLU A 203 -37.06 35.59 31.95
N VAL A 204 -35.93 35.33 32.62
CA VAL A 204 -35.02 34.24 32.29
C VAL A 204 -35.48 32.99 33.03
N ILE A 205 -35.68 31.90 32.30
CA ILE A 205 -36.05 30.60 32.85
C ILE A 205 -34.77 29.83 33.14
N ASN A 206 -34.54 29.53 34.42
CA ASN A 206 -33.40 28.75 34.90
C ASN A 206 -33.73 27.27 34.81
N ILE A 207 -33.04 26.55 33.92
CA ILE A 207 -33.16 25.10 33.79
C ILE A 207 -32.16 24.44 34.73
N ILE A 208 -32.67 23.63 35.65
CA ILE A 208 -31.87 22.89 36.64
C ILE A 208 -30.94 21.92 35.89
N LEU A 209 -29.65 22.02 36.18
CA LEU A 209 -28.63 21.06 35.74
C LEU A 209 -28.36 20.02 36.84
N PRO A 210 -27.87 18.81 36.47
CA PRO A 210 -27.36 17.87 37.45
C PRO A 210 -26.18 18.44 38.23
N THR A 211 -26.04 18.03 39.49
CA THR A 211 -24.86 18.33 40.29
C THR A 211 -23.94 17.13 40.34
N PHE A 212 -22.63 17.35 40.22
CA PHE A 212 -21.61 16.32 40.36
C PHE A 212 -20.96 16.48 41.74
N ALA A 213 -21.33 15.64 42.70
CA ALA A 213 -20.77 15.69 44.07
C ALA A 213 -19.41 14.98 44.16
N GLY A 214 -19.27 13.82 43.52
CA GLY A 214 -18.03 13.06 43.49
C GLY A 214 -18.20 11.70 42.83
N PHE A 215 -17.14 10.90 42.81
CA PHE A 215 -17.21 9.52 42.37
C PHE A 215 -16.23 8.65 43.16
N SER A 216 -16.47 7.33 43.15
CA SER A 216 -15.62 6.34 43.78
C SER A 216 -15.67 5.00 43.01
N PRO A 217 -14.54 4.29 42.89
CA PRO A 217 -13.19 4.69 43.32
C PRO A 217 -12.55 5.74 42.40
N VAL A 218 -11.55 6.47 42.92
CA VAL A 218 -10.75 7.45 42.15
C VAL A 218 -9.70 6.75 41.28
N THR A 219 -9.06 5.72 41.83
CA THR A 219 -8.14 4.84 41.11
C THR A 219 -8.88 3.56 40.74
N VAL A 220 -8.94 3.24 39.45
CA VAL A 220 -9.77 2.13 38.95
C VAL A 220 -9.08 1.41 37.80
N LYS A 221 -9.31 0.08 37.73
CA LYS A 221 -8.95 -0.71 36.56
C LYS A 221 -9.97 -0.43 35.45
N PRO A 222 -9.55 -0.01 34.24
CA PRO A 222 -10.46 0.04 33.10
C PRO A 222 -11.20 -1.31 32.91
N GLY A 223 -12.46 -1.25 32.51
CA GLY A 223 -13.40 -2.39 32.52
C GLY A 223 -14.19 -2.55 33.83
N ASN A 224 -13.76 -1.92 34.94
CA ASN A 224 -14.54 -1.89 36.18
C ASN A 224 -15.43 -0.65 36.26
N ASN A 225 -16.44 -0.73 37.14
CA ASN A 225 -17.39 0.35 37.36
C ASN A 225 -16.85 1.41 38.33
N ILE A 226 -17.24 2.66 38.10
CA ILE A 226 -17.24 3.73 39.10
C ILE A 226 -18.68 4.13 39.41
N ASN A 227 -18.88 4.63 40.63
CA ASN A 227 -20.14 5.19 41.09
C ASN A 227 -20.00 6.70 41.24
N ILE A 228 -20.72 7.45 40.41
CA ILE A 228 -20.80 8.92 40.44
C ILE A 228 -22.00 9.31 41.30
N THR A 229 -21.82 10.19 42.28
CA THR A 229 -22.88 10.70 43.15
C THR A 229 -23.19 12.17 42.86
N GLY A 230 -24.44 12.55 43.06
CA GLY A 230 -24.93 13.88 42.72
C GLY A 230 -26.42 14.07 43.00
N THR A 231 -26.99 15.08 42.36
CA THR A 231 -28.45 15.31 42.33
C THR A 231 -28.92 15.53 40.90
N ASN A 232 -30.18 15.22 40.64
CA ASN A 232 -30.83 15.37 39.33
C ASN A 232 -30.14 14.55 38.21
N LEU A 233 -29.57 13.38 38.53
CA LEU A 233 -28.73 12.62 37.60
C LEU A 233 -29.49 11.95 36.45
N ASP A 234 -30.83 11.84 36.49
CA ASP A 234 -31.65 11.45 35.33
C ASP A 234 -31.66 12.49 34.19
N LEU A 235 -31.12 13.68 34.41
CA LEU A 235 -30.85 14.68 33.35
C LEU A 235 -29.55 14.41 32.58
N VAL A 236 -28.81 13.37 32.95
CA VAL A 236 -27.55 12.99 32.30
C VAL A 236 -27.86 12.07 31.11
N ALA A 237 -27.29 12.41 29.96
CA ALA A 237 -27.32 11.60 28.74
C ALA A 237 -26.09 10.68 28.58
N GLY A 238 -25.00 10.96 29.31
CA GLY A 238 -23.81 10.13 29.32
C GLY A 238 -22.69 10.67 30.20
N VAL A 239 -21.61 9.90 30.31
CA VAL A 239 -20.40 10.25 31.06
C VAL A 239 -19.23 10.36 30.09
N LYS A 240 -18.45 11.44 30.20
CA LYS A 240 -17.26 11.68 29.40
C LYS A 240 -16.01 11.48 30.25
N PHE A 241 -15.10 10.64 29.76
CA PHE A 241 -13.80 10.33 30.32
C PHE A 241 -12.68 11.05 29.56
N GLY A 242 -11.45 10.99 30.10
CA GLY A 242 -10.26 11.50 29.41
C GLY A 242 -10.04 10.82 28.06
N GLY A 243 -9.44 11.53 27.10
CA GLY A 243 -9.33 11.09 25.71
C GLY A 243 -10.62 11.29 24.90
N ASP A 244 -11.53 12.16 25.36
CA ASP A 244 -12.83 12.46 24.75
C ASP A 244 -13.76 11.23 24.57
N ILE A 245 -13.57 10.20 25.41
CA ILE A 245 -14.37 8.98 25.39
C ILE A 245 -15.72 9.20 26.07
N ILE A 246 -16.82 8.98 25.36
CA ILE A 246 -18.19 9.18 25.85
C ILE A 246 -18.90 7.84 26.01
N VAL A 247 -19.38 7.57 27.22
CA VAL A 247 -20.23 6.41 27.55
C VAL A 247 -21.66 6.89 27.76
N LYS A 248 -22.57 6.49 26.86
CA LYS A 248 -24.01 6.83 26.96
C LYS A 248 -24.79 5.84 27.82
N GLU A 249 -24.34 4.59 27.87
CA GLU A 249 -24.97 3.55 28.68
C GLU A 249 -24.53 3.67 30.14
N VAL A 250 -25.44 4.16 30.96
CA VAL A 250 -25.22 4.38 32.39
C VAL A 250 -26.36 3.76 33.19
N ILE A 251 -26.05 3.21 34.36
CA ILE A 251 -27.05 2.65 35.27
C ILE A 251 -27.38 3.74 36.30
N LEU A 252 -28.59 4.28 36.22
CA LEU A 252 -29.09 5.25 37.18
C LEU A 252 -29.83 4.54 38.32
N ASN A 253 -29.60 4.95 39.56
CA ASN A 253 -30.39 4.46 40.69
C ASN A 253 -31.81 5.06 40.72
N ALA A 254 -32.72 4.43 41.46
CA ALA A 254 -34.11 4.85 41.56
C ALA A 254 -34.27 6.31 42.05
N ASP A 255 -33.39 6.77 42.94
CA ASP A 255 -33.46 8.13 43.52
C ASP A 255 -32.80 9.21 42.65
N SER A 256 -32.21 8.85 41.50
CA SER A 256 -31.50 9.77 40.60
C SER A 256 -30.35 10.56 41.30
N THR A 257 -29.69 9.91 42.24
CA THR A 257 -28.57 10.44 43.05
C THR A 257 -27.25 9.71 42.80
N GLN A 258 -27.29 8.60 42.06
CA GLN A 258 -26.11 7.82 41.70
C GLN A 258 -26.18 7.29 40.27
N ILE A 259 -25.08 7.44 39.53
CA ILE A 259 -24.82 6.77 38.26
C ILE A 259 -23.71 5.74 38.47
N THR A 260 -23.95 4.49 38.10
CA THR A 260 -22.90 3.48 37.92
C THR A 260 -22.55 3.41 36.44
N VAL A 261 -21.26 3.54 36.13
CA VAL A 261 -20.76 3.51 34.75
C VAL A 261 -19.47 2.70 34.67
N THR A 262 -19.34 1.87 33.64
CA THR A 262 -18.10 1.13 33.35
C THR A 262 -17.08 2.05 32.73
N VAL A 263 -15.85 2.05 33.25
CA VAL A 263 -14.74 2.84 32.69
C VAL A 263 -14.20 2.14 31.44
N PRO A 264 -14.23 2.78 30.25
CA PRO A 264 -13.69 2.18 29.03
C PRO A 264 -12.18 1.91 29.09
N PHE A 265 -11.67 0.96 28.31
CA PHE A 265 -10.24 0.60 28.28
C PHE A 265 -9.35 1.76 27.80
N GLU A 266 -9.87 2.57 26.90
CA GLU A 266 -9.22 3.73 26.27
C GLU A 266 -9.30 4.99 27.14
N ALA A 267 -10.03 4.95 28.25
CA ALA A 267 -10.19 6.10 29.13
C ALA A 267 -8.82 6.53 29.68
N GLN A 268 -8.47 7.79 29.45
CA GLN A 268 -7.24 8.38 29.97
C GLN A 268 -7.48 9.03 31.33
N ASP A 269 -6.39 9.25 32.07
CA ASP A 269 -6.45 9.98 33.33
C ASP A 269 -6.89 11.43 33.07
N ASP A 270 -8.12 11.76 33.48
CA ASP A 270 -8.67 13.11 33.40
C ASP A 270 -9.85 13.29 34.37
N THR A 271 -10.35 14.51 34.50
CA THR A 271 -11.60 14.82 35.19
C THR A 271 -12.79 14.21 34.46
N VAL A 272 -13.58 13.39 35.17
CA VAL A 272 -14.84 12.84 34.66
C VAL A 272 -15.87 13.97 34.52
N LYS A 273 -16.63 13.97 33.43
CA LYS A 273 -17.70 14.94 33.19
C LYS A 273 -19.03 14.23 32.92
N LEU A 274 -20.12 14.85 33.32
CA LEU A 274 -21.47 14.44 32.90
C LEU A 274 -21.85 15.24 31.66
N ILE A 275 -22.43 14.57 30.67
CA ILE A 275 -23.09 15.20 29.52
C ILE A 275 -24.58 15.24 29.83
N THR A 276 -25.16 16.43 29.93
CA THR A 276 -26.60 16.58 30.16
C THR A 276 -27.39 16.30 28.88
N LYS A 277 -28.69 15.99 29.00
CA LYS A 277 -29.60 15.89 27.85
C LYS A 277 -29.72 17.21 27.07
N SER A 278 -29.51 18.34 27.75
CA SER A 278 -29.38 19.68 27.14
C SER A 278 -28.05 19.96 26.44
N GLY A 279 -27.14 18.98 26.40
CA GLY A 279 -25.86 19.07 25.67
C GLY A 279 -24.73 19.76 26.43
N LEU A 280 -24.94 20.16 27.69
CA LEU A 280 -23.93 20.84 28.51
C LEU A 280 -23.03 19.83 29.23
N GLU A 281 -21.77 20.22 29.49
CA GLU A 281 -20.83 19.43 30.28
C GLU A 281 -20.78 19.91 31.74
N VAL A 282 -21.05 19.02 32.70
CA VAL A 282 -20.85 19.26 34.14
C VAL A 282 -19.58 18.55 34.60
N LYS A 283 -18.55 19.33 34.96
CA LYS A 283 -17.25 18.80 35.38
C LYS A 283 -17.28 18.28 36.82
N GLY A 284 -16.70 17.10 37.05
CA GLY A 284 -16.44 16.59 38.39
C GLY A 284 -15.32 17.35 39.11
N ASN A 285 -15.13 17.02 40.39
CA ASN A 285 -14.16 17.67 41.29
C ASN A 285 -12.84 16.88 41.48
N LYS A 286 -12.70 15.71 40.85
CA LYS A 286 -11.52 14.84 40.98
C LYS A 286 -11.11 14.31 39.61
N LYS A 287 -9.82 13.97 39.49
CA LYS A 287 -9.25 13.28 38.33
C LYS A 287 -9.41 11.77 38.51
N LEU A 288 -9.93 11.07 37.51
CA LEU A 288 -9.88 9.61 37.44
C LEU A 288 -8.45 9.17 37.17
N ILE A 289 -8.00 8.13 37.87
CA ILE A 289 -6.67 7.53 37.67
C ILE A 289 -6.87 6.08 37.26
N THR A 290 -6.47 5.75 36.04
CA THR A 290 -6.46 4.36 35.56
C THR A 290 -5.26 3.61 36.13
N VAL A 291 -5.43 2.35 36.53
CA VAL A 291 -4.28 1.52 36.90
C VAL A 291 -3.45 1.15 35.66
N ILE A 292 -2.20 0.78 35.89
CA ILE A 292 -1.30 0.21 34.89
C ILE A 292 -0.88 -1.19 35.33
N PRO A 293 -0.38 -2.04 34.42
CA PRO A 293 0.17 -3.32 34.79
C PRO A 293 1.23 -3.23 35.88
N SER A 294 1.26 -4.21 36.78
CA SER A 294 2.20 -4.27 37.91
C SER A 294 2.68 -5.69 38.19
N ASN A 295 3.65 -5.83 39.12
CA ASN A 295 4.25 -7.12 39.48
C ASN A 295 4.82 -7.89 38.27
N LEU A 296 5.45 -7.15 37.35
CA LEU A 296 5.95 -7.70 36.11
C LEU A 296 7.13 -8.64 36.34
N ALA A 297 7.11 -9.80 35.68
CA ALA A 297 8.20 -10.75 35.60
C ALA A 297 8.33 -11.26 34.17
N VAL A 298 9.56 -11.54 33.73
CA VAL A 298 9.84 -12.06 32.38
C VAL A 298 10.46 -13.45 32.45
N SER A 299 10.05 -14.31 31.54
CA SER A 299 10.59 -15.66 31.39
C SER A 299 10.66 -16.05 29.91
N PRO A 300 11.81 -16.52 29.41
CA PRO A 300 13.09 -16.63 30.11
C PRO A 300 13.76 -15.26 30.34
N THR A 301 14.71 -15.17 31.29
CA THR A 301 15.55 -13.96 31.50
C THR A 301 16.70 -13.85 30.50
N ILE A 302 16.99 -14.94 29.77
CA ILE A 302 17.87 -14.97 28.60
C ILE A 302 17.05 -15.52 27.44
N VAL A 303 16.73 -14.67 26.47
CA VAL A 303 15.84 -15.00 25.36
C VAL A 303 16.58 -14.94 24.03
N LYS A 304 16.28 -15.86 23.13
CA LYS A 304 16.80 -15.82 21.75
C LYS A 304 15.91 -14.88 20.92
N ASN A 305 16.51 -14.01 20.11
CA ASN A 305 15.74 -13.19 19.16
C ASN A 305 14.89 -14.09 18.25
N GLY A 306 13.66 -13.65 17.94
CA GLY A 306 12.68 -14.46 17.19
C GLY A 306 11.89 -15.46 18.06
N ASN A 307 12.29 -15.69 19.32
CA ASN A 307 11.56 -16.57 20.22
C ASN A 307 10.59 -15.81 21.13
N THR A 308 9.69 -16.58 21.74
CA THR A 308 8.71 -16.10 22.70
C THR A 308 9.36 -15.66 24.02
N LEU A 309 8.98 -14.47 24.48
CA LEU A 309 9.14 -13.98 25.84
C LEU A 309 7.77 -13.99 26.53
N THR A 310 7.68 -14.64 27.68
CA THR A 310 6.49 -14.62 28.53
C THR A 310 6.63 -13.52 29.57
N ILE A 311 5.66 -12.61 29.61
CA ILE A 311 5.54 -11.54 30.61
C ILE A 311 4.39 -11.92 31.54
N LYS A 312 4.70 -12.14 32.82
CA LYS A 312 3.70 -12.36 33.88
C LYS A 312 3.51 -11.09 34.69
N GLY A 313 2.32 -10.90 35.23
CA GLY A 313 2.02 -9.71 36.03
C GLY A 313 0.58 -9.65 36.49
N LYS A 314 0.14 -8.44 36.84
CA LYS A 314 -1.23 -8.10 37.16
C LYS A 314 -1.73 -7.06 36.16
N ASP A 315 -3.01 -7.16 35.78
CA ASP A 315 -3.71 -6.22 34.89
C ASP A 315 -3.09 -6.13 33.48
N LEU A 316 -2.56 -7.25 32.99
CA LEU A 316 -1.93 -7.34 31.66
C LEU A 316 -2.93 -7.32 30.49
N ASP A 317 -4.21 -7.54 30.75
CA ASP A 317 -5.30 -7.38 29.79
C ASP A 317 -5.40 -5.93 29.26
N LEU A 318 -4.94 -4.95 30.07
CA LEU A 318 -4.87 -3.53 29.73
C LEU A 318 -3.84 -3.19 28.65
N VAL A 319 -2.89 -4.09 28.36
CA VAL A 319 -1.82 -3.84 27.38
C VAL A 319 -2.37 -3.91 25.97
N GLU A 320 -2.18 -2.85 25.20
CA GLU A 320 -2.50 -2.76 23.78
C GLU A 320 -1.34 -3.30 22.93
N SER A 321 -0.11 -2.84 23.18
CA SER A 321 1.08 -3.23 22.43
C SER A 321 2.32 -3.36 23.32
N ILE A 322 3.35 -4.03 22.80
CA ILE A 322 4.64 -4.21 23.48
C ILE A 322 5.76 -3.83 22.53
N LYS A 323 6.68 -2.96 22.98
CA LYS A 323 7.82 -2.50 22.20
C LYS A 323 9.15 -2.92 22.80
N PHE A 324 10.09 -3.28 21.94
CA PHE A 324 11.48 -3.58 22.25
C PHE A 324 12.37 -2.45 21.69
N GLY A 325 12.48 -1.36 22.46
CA GLY A 325 12.97 -0.09 21.91
C GLY A 325 11.93 0.50 20.95
N ASP A 326 12.33 0.77 19.72
CA ASP A 326 11.42 1.32 18.69
C ASP A 326 10.65 0.24 17.90
N ILE A 327 10.94 -1.05 18.15
CA ILE A 327 10.38 -2.16 17.37
C ILE A 327 9.22 -2.80 18.13
N GLU A 328 8.05 -2.89 17.51
CA GLU A 328 6.89 -3.57 18.09
C GLU A 328 7.04 -5.10 18.05
N GLY A 329 6.75 -5.77 19.16
CA GLY A 329 6.73 -7.22 19.28
C GLY A 329 5.35 -7.79 18.99
N GLN A 330 5.29 -9.01 18.45
CA GLN A 330 4.03 -9.68 18.13
C GLN A 330 3.45 -10.39 19.36
N ILE A 331 2.28 -9.95 19.83
CA ILE A 331 1.55 -10.63 20.91
C ILE A 331 0.86 -11.89 20.36
N ASN A 332 1.26 -13.06 20.86
CA ASN A 332 0.66 -14.35 20.47
C ASN A 332 -0.54 -14.72 21.34
N ALA A 333 -0.48 -14.41 22.63
CA ALA A 333 -1.54 -14.66 23.58
C ALA A 333 -1.50 -13.62 24.69
N LYS A 334 -2.67 -13.22 25.19
CA LYS A 334 -2.81 -12.25 26.26
C LYS A 334 -3.94 -12.67 27.20
N SER A 335 -3.71 -12.48 28.48
CA SER A 335 -4.65 -12.64 29.58
C SER A 335 -4.39 -11.55 30.63
N GLU A 336 -5.20 -11.50 31.69
CA GLU A 336 -5.02 -10.58 32.80
C GLU A 336 -3.69 -10.78 33.56
N THR A 337 -3.13 -11.98 33.54
CA THR A 337 -1.94 -12.34 34.36
C THR A 337 -0.72 -12.78 33.55
N GLU A 338 -0.87 -12.99 32.24
CA GLU A 338 0.20 -13.43 31.36
C GLU A 338 0.03 -12.91 29.92
N ILE A 339 1.13 -12.43 29.33
CA ILE A 339 1.28 -12.15 27.91
C ILE A 339 2.42 -13.00 27.33
N SER A 340 2.18 -13.62 26.19
CA SER A 340 3.17 -14.28 25.35
C SER A 340 3.46 -13.39 24.15
N VAL A 341 4.69 -12.91 24.02
CA VAL A 341 5.11 -11.98 22.94
C VAL A 341 6.34 -12.53 22.22
N ILE A 342 6.37 -12.47 20.90
CA ILE A 342 7.56 -12.79 20.10
C ILE A 342 8.51 -11.59 20.13
N VAL A 343 9.76 -11.84 20.53
CA VAL A 343 10.82 -10.84 20.53
C VAL A 343 11.29 -10.62 19.09
N PRO A 344 11.26 -9.38 18.55
CA PRO A 344 11.71 -9.12 17.18
C PRO A 344 13.17 -9.56 16.93
N GLU A 345 13.46 -10.02 15.71
CA GLU A 345 14.78 -10.58 15.36
C GLU A 345 15.93 -9.59 15.55
N THR A 346 15.69 -8.31 15.25
CA THR A 346 16.69 -7.24 15.31
C THR A 346 16.67 -6.46 16.62
N ALA A 347 15.80 -6.86 17.58
CA ALA A 347 15.69 -6.17 18.87
C ALA A 347 16.98 -6.29 19.69
N ASN A 348 17.42 -5.16 20.26
CA ASN A 348 18.59 -5.04 21.12
C ASN A 348 18.26 -4.41 22.50
N SER A 349 17.03 -3.97 22.72
CA SER A 349 16.56 -3.44 23.99
C SER A 349 16.48 -4.52 25.06
N LYS A 350 17.04 -4.27 26.24
CA LYS A 350 17.04 -5.22 27.36
C LYS A 350 15.76 -5.15 28.22
N VAL A 351 14.83 -4.27 27.87
CA VAL A 351 13.51 -4.16 28.48
C VAL A 351 12.46 -4.11 27.38
N ALA A 352 11.26 -4.61 27.69
CA ALA A 352 10.09 -4.43 26.86
C ALA A 352 9.19 -3.35 27.48
N THR A 353 8.73 -2.41 26.67
CA THR A 353 7.80 -1.35 27.07
C THR A 353 6.37 -1.78 26.71
N LEU A 354 5.56 -2.02 27.72
CA LEU A 354 4.12 -2.29 27.58
C LEU A 354 3.40 -0.94 27.44
N VAL A 355 2.56 -0.82 26.42
CA VAL A 355 1.69 0.35 26.18
C VAL A 355 0.26 -0.08 26.46
N THR A 356 -0.45 0.62 27.34
CA THR A 356 -1.87 0.33 27.64
C THR A 356 -2.81 1.03 26.67
N PHE A 357 -4.06 0.57 26.56
CA PHE A 357 -5.13 1.26 25.79
C PHE A 357 -5.37 2.70 26.29
N SER A 358 -5.10 2.98 27.57
CA SER A 358 -5.13 4.33 28.15
C SER A 358 -3.87 5.16 27.84
N THR A 359 -3.01 4.69 26.92
CA THR A 359 -1.75 5.30 26.44
C THR A 359 -0.61 5.38 27.45
N LYS A 360 -0.77 4.79 28.64
CA LYS A 360 0.31 4.74 29.64
C LYS A 360 1.34 3.69 29.26
N THR A 361 2.57 3.88 29.74
CA THR A 361 3.67 2.97 29.48
C THR A 361 4.28 2.44 30.78
N ILE A 362 4.74 1.18 30.74
CA ILE A 362 5.49 0.55 31.82
C ILE A 362 6.52 -0.42 31.24
N ASN A 363 7.74 -0.43 31.80
CA ASN A 363 8.80 -1.34 31.38
C ASN A 363 8.78 -2.63 32.18
N THR A 364 9.09 -3.75 31.52
CA THR A 364 9.41 -5.01 32.20
C THR A 364 10.71 -4.91 32.99
N PRO A 365 11.00 -5.86 33.91
CA PRO A 365 12.37 -6.09 34.37
C PRO A 365 13.33 -6.35 33.20
N GLU A 366 14.62 -6.14 33.44
CA GLU A 366 15.66 -6.41 32.43
C GLU A 366 15.76 -7.90 32.10
N PHE A 367 15.96 -8.20 30.82
CA PHE A 367 16.38 -9.50 30.30
C PHE A 367 17.59 -9.33 29.37
N SER A 368 18.19 -10.44 28.96
CA SER A 368 19.33 -10.45 28.05
C SER A 368 19.07 -11.35 26.85
N TYR A 369 19.85 -11.14 25.80
CA TYR A 369 19.77 -11.95 24.59
C TYR A 369 20.78 -13.09 24.63
N VAL A 370 20.40 -14.25 24.07
CA VAL A 370 21.34 -15.32 23.76
C VAL A 370 22.43 -14.78 22.84
N LYS A 371 23.68 -15.02 23.22
CA LYS A 371 24.85 -14.69 22.40
C LYS A 371 25.41 -15.98 21.78
N PRO A 372 25.65 -16.00 20.46
CA PRO A 372 26.41 -17.08 19.83
C PRO A 372 27.74 -17.34 20.52
N LYS A 373 28.15 -18.60 20.56
CA LYS A 373 29.46 -18.99 21.05
C LYS A 373 30.23 -19.67 19.93
N ILE A 374 31.29 -19.03 19.46
CA ILE A 374 32.24 -19.64 18.52
C ILE A 374 33.16 -20.58 19.30
N THR A 375 33.26 -21.84 18.88
CA THR A 375 34.12 -22.85 19.52
C THR A 375 35.34 -23.18 18.67
N ALA A 376 35.23 -23.19 17.34
CA ALA A 376 36.34 -23.49 16.44
C ALA A 376 36.20 -22.84 15.06
N LEU A 377 37.35 -22.55 14.46
CA LEU A 377 37.53 -22.16 13.07
C LEU A 377 38.31 -23.28 12.38
N SER A 378 37.72 -23.95 11.38
CA SER A 378 38.33 -25.13 10.75
C SER A 378 38.35 -25.01 9.23
N PRO A 379 39.52 -25.12 8.59
CA PRO A 379 40.84 -25.13 9.22
C PRO A 379 41.20 -23.80 9.89
N ASN A 380 42.03 -23.83 10.94
CA ASN A 380 42.50 -22.60 11.62
C ASN A 380 43.67 -21.91 10.91
N SER A 381 44.24 -22.57 9.90
CA SER A 381 45.25 -22.06 8.98
C SER A 381 44.85 -22.41 7.56
N LEU A 382 44.58 -21.40 6.75
CA LEU A 382 44.08 -21.55 5.39
C LEU A 382 44.66 -20.48 4.47
N MET A 383 44.41 -20.64 3.18
CA MET A 383 44.76 -19.66 2.17
C MET A 383 43.59 -18.70 1.94
N ALA A 384 43.85 -17.41 1.80
CA ALA A 384 42.83 -16.43 1.42
C ALA A 384 42.06 -16.89 0.17
N GLY A 385 40.74 -16.75 0.15
CA GLY A 385 39.85 -17.31 -0.87
C GLY A 385 39.33 -18.73 -0.59
N SER A 386 39.86 -19.43 0.43
CA SER A 386 39.37 -20.75 0.83
C SER A 386 38.10 -20.68 1.67
N GLU A 387 37.37 -21.79 1.73
CA GLU A 387 36.27 -21.98 2.66
C GLU A 387 36.77 -22.13 4.10
N LEU A 388 36.02 -21.54 5.03
CA LEU A 388 36.21 -21.66 6.46
C LEU A 388 34.92 -22.19 7.10
N THR A 389 35.02 -23.31 7.82
CA THR A 389 33.92 -23.84 8.63
C THR A 389 33.99 -23.25 10.04
N VAL A 390 32.94 -22.56 10.44
CA VAL A 390 32.76 -21.98 11.78
C VAL A 390 31.88 -22.92 12.59
N ASN A 391 32.36 -23.36 13.75
CA ASN A 391 31.62 -24.25 14.65
C ASN A 391 31.33 -23.54 15.98
N GLY A 392 30.21 -23.89 16.62
CA GLY A 392 29.76 -23.20 17.81
C GLY A 392 28.35 -23.57 18.29
N SER A 393 27.70 -22.62 18.96
CA SER A 393 26.29 -22.66 19.34
C SER A 393 25.59 -21.34 19.00
N ASP A 394 24.30 -21.42 18.70
CA ASP A 394 23.45 -20.30 18.27
C ASP A 394 23.98 -19.53 17.05
N LEU A 395 24.73 -20.19 16.18
CA LEU A 395 25.35 -19.57 15.01
C LEU A 395 24.33 -19.06 13.98
N ASP A 396 23.10 -19.56 14.02
CA ASP A 396 21.95 -19.10 13.23
C ASP A 396 21.59 -17.63 13.48
N LEU A 397 22.10 -17.02 14.55
CA LEU A 397 21.95 -15.60 14.83
C LEU A 397 22.97 -14.72 14.08
N ILE A 398 24.01 -15.28 13.47
CA ILE A 398 25.06 -14.51 12.79
C ILE A 398 24.55 -14.02 11.43
N ARG A 399 24.85 -12.76 11.09
CA ARG A 399 24.51 -12.15 9.78
C ARG A 399 25.72 -11.62 9.03
N LYS A 400 26.83 -11.32 9.73
CA LYS A 400 28.06 -10.84 9.09
C LYS A 400 29.30 -11.43 9.73
N VAL A 401 30.30 -11.69 8.90
CA VAL A 401 31.66 -12.08 9.30
C VAL A 401 32.63 -11.03 8.78
N ILE A 402 33.49 -10.50 9.66
CA ILE A 402 34.47 -9.47 9.36
C ILE A 402 35.84 -10.07 9.62
N PHE A 403 36.60 -10.26 8.54
CA PHE A 403 37.97 -10.73 8.57
C PHE A 403 38.95 -9.56 8.74
N PRO A 404 40.10 -9.75 9.40
CA PRO A 404 41.14 -8.74 9.49
C PRO A 404 41.56 -8.22 8.11
N SER A 405 41.72 -6.91 7.99
CA SER A 405 42.14 -6.17 6.77
C SER A 405 41.24 -6.31 5.53
N ALA A 406 40.19 -7.14 5.58
CA ALA A 406 39.27 -7.30 4.46
C ALA A 406 38.44 -6.03 4.24
N ALA A 407 38.37 -5.56 3.00
CA ALA A 407 37.68 -4.30 2.66
C ALA A 407 36.16 -4.36 2.87
N LYS A 408 35.57 -5.56 2.83
CA LYS A 408 34.13 -5.78 2.99
C LYS A 408 33.85 -6.91 3.98
N ALA A 409 32.82 -6.70 4.79
CA ALA A 409 32.23 -7.77 5.58
C ALA A 409 31.55 -8.79 4.66
N VAL A 410 31.59 -10.06 5.04
CA VAL A 410 30.89 -11.15 4.36
C VAL A 410 29.52 -11.32 5.01
N ASN A 411 28.44 -11.16 4.25
CA ASN A 411 27.09 -11.47 4.74
C ASN A 411 26.90 -12.99 4.74
N VAL A 412 26.28 -13.50 5.81
CA VAL A 412 26.00 -14.93 5.98
C VAL A 412 24.58 -15.12 6.51
N GLU A 413 23.97 -16.26 6.20
CA GLU A 413 22.68 -16.67 6.74
C GLU A 413 22.76 -18.15 7.12
N PRO A 414 23.36 -18.46 8.29
CA PRO A 414 23.53 -19.84 8.72
C PRO A 414 22.17 -20.51 8.94
N SER A 415 21.91 -21.61 8.23
CA SER A 415 20.70 -22.43 8.41
C SER A 415 20.78 -23.35 9.65
N SER A 416 21.95 -23.45 10.28
CA SER A 416 22.24 -24.30 11.43
C SER A 416 22.78 -23.49 12.59
N SER A 417 22.37 -23.85 13.81
CA SER A 417 22.83 -23.21 15.05
C SER A 417 24.21 -23.68 15.50
N ILE A 418 24.78 -24.73 14.90
CA ILE A 418 26.03 -25.35 15.36
C ILE A 418 27.21 -25.20 14.39
N SER A 419 26.95 -25.01 13.09
CA SER A 419 28.01 -24.91 12.09
C SER A 419 27.55 -24.19 10.83
N PHE A 420 28.44 -23.42 10.20
CA PHE A 420 28.25 -22.91 8.84
C PHE A 420 29.58 -22.69 8.14
N VAL A 421 29.54 -22.60 6.80
CA VAL A 421 30.70 -22.34 5.95
C VAL A 421 30.65 -20.90 5.46
N VAL A 422 31.81 -20.24 5.45
CA VAL A 422 31.99 -18.89 4.91
C VAL A 422 33.25 -18.83 4.06
N ASN A 423 33.19 -18.13 2.94
CA ASN A 423 34.36 -17.88 2.10
C ASN A 423 35.22 -16.78 2.72
N VAL A 424 36.51 -17.08 2.94
CA VAL A 424 37.47 -16.09 3.41
C VAL A 424 37.83 -15.17 2.25
N PRO A 425 37.66 -13.84 2.37
CA PRO A 425 38.02 -12.90 1.31
C PRO A 425 39.49 -13.04 0.87
N THR A 426 39.78 -12.77 -0.40
CA THR A 426 41.14 -12.90 -0.97
C THR A 426 42.12 -11.84 -0.46
N ASP A 427 41.60 -10.76 0.12
CA ASP A 427 42.32 -9.66 0.77
C ASP A 427 42.38 -9.79 2.31
N ALA A 428 41.83 -10.87 2.89
CA ALA A 428 41.88 -11.11 4.32
C ALA A 428 43.30 -11.43 4.80
N THR A 429 43.64 -10.95 6.00
CA THR A 429 44.90 -11.27 6.69
C THR A 429 44.66 -12.09 7.95
N SER A 430 45.72 -12.65 8.53
CA SER A 430 45.65 -13.34 9.83
C SER A 430 45.13 -12.42 10.95
N GLY A 431 44.44 -13.01 11.92
CA GLY A 431 44.01 -12.33 13.14
C GLY A 431 42.65 -12.80 13.67
N ILE A 432 42.10 -12.07 14.64
CA ILE A 432 40.79 -12.37 15.24
C ILE A 432 39.66 -12.04 14.26
N VAL A 433 38.79 -13.03 14.02
CA VAL A 433 37.61 -12.87 13.17
C VAL A 433 36.47 -12.32 14.02
N LYS A 434 35.79 -11.28 13.53
CA LYS A 434 34.63 -10.68 14.20
C LYS A 434 33.34 -11.15 13.53
N PHE A 435 32.35 -11.50 14.34
CA PHE A 435 31.02 -11.92 13.92
C PHE A 435 30.00 -10.88 14.40
N VAL A 436 29.04 -10.54 13.56
CA VAL A 436 27.95 -9.63 13.90
C VAL A 436 26.64 -10.39 13.80
N THR A 437 25.87 -10.39 14.89
CA THR A 437 24.56 -11.03 14.96
C THR A 437 23.47 -10.20 14.29
N VAL A 438 22.28 -10.79 14.12
CA VAL A 438 21.08 -10.15 13.56
C VAL A 438 20.65 -8.90 14.32
N ASN A 439 20.87 -8.86 15.64
CA ASN A 439 20.62 -7.68 16.48
C ASN A 439 21.81 -6.72 16.60
N GLY A 440 22.87 -6.93 15.81
CA GLY A 440 24.05 -6.06 15.78
C GLY A 440 25.10 -6.30 16.87
N THR A 441 24.94 -7.32 17.71
CA THR A 441 25.95 -7.66 18.72
C THR A 441 27.22 -8.20 18.04
N GLU A 442 28.37 -7.65 18.43
CA GLU A 442 29.67 -8.12 17.95
C GLU A 442 30.25 -9.20 18.88
N ILE A 443 30.80 -10.25 18.28
CA ILE A 443 31.40 -11.41 18.95
C ILE A 443 32.73 -11.71 18.27
N LEU A 444 33.75 -12.04 19.04
CA LEU A 444 35.09 -12.35 18.52
C LEU A 444 35.32 -13.87 18.52
N SER A 445 36.10 -14.36 17.55
CA SER A 445 36.60 -15.73 17.59
C SER A 445 37.47 -15.96 18.83
N PRO A 446 37.45 -17.17 19.44
CA PRO A 446 38.28 -17.48 20.60
C PRO A 446 39.76 -17.66 20.25
N ILE A 447 40.07 -17.85 18.96
CA ILE A 447 41.41 -18.04 18.42
C ILE A 447 41.61 -17.16 17.19
N GLU A 448 42.86 -16.84 16.89
CA GLU A 448 43.24 -16.18 15.63
C GLU A 448 43.13 -17.16 14.46
N LEU A 449 42.63 -16.67 13.33
CA LEU A 449 42.70 -17.38 12.05
C LEU A 449 44.03 -17.04 11.39
N THR A 450 44.80 -18.05 10.99
CA THR A 450 45.99 -17.85 10.16
C THR A 450 45.59 -17.85 8.69
N VAL A 451 45.71 -16.70 8.03
CA VAL A 451 45.42 -16.55 6.61
C VAL A 451 46.74 -16.37 5.86
N LYS A 452 47.06 -17.35 5.01
CA LYS A 452 48.18 -17.27 4.09
C LYS A 452 47.73 -16.56 2.82
N GLU A 453 48.61 -15.76 2.23
CA GLU A 453 48.33 -15.16 0.93
C GLU A 453 48.01 -16.25 -0.10
N ALA A 454 47.05 -15.98 -0.99
CA ALA A 454 46.77 -16.92 -2.07
C ALA A 454 48.03 -17.15 -2.93
N ASP A 455 48.37 -18.42 -3.16
CA ASP A 455 49.59 -18.84 -3.87
C ASP A 455 49.29 -19.58 -5.18
N ILE A 456 48.03 -19.56 -5.62
CA ILE A 456 47.57 -20.03 -6.92
C ILE A 456 47.06 -18.86 -7.78
N PRO A 457 47.26 -18.90 -9.10
CA PRO A 457 46.68 -17.93 -10.02
C PRO A 457 45.17 -18.12 -10.17
N VAL A 458 44.44 -17.03 -10.42
CA VAL A 458 43.02 -17.07 -10.80
C VAL A 458 42.87 -16.51 -12.20
N ILE A 459 42.31 -17.29 -13.12
CA ILE A 459 42.14 -16.89 -14.53
C ILE A 459 40.83 -16.13 -14.71
N THR A 460 40.90 -14.94 -15.29
CA THR A 460 39.74 -14.11 -15.62
C THR A 460 39.42 -14.13 -17.11
N SER A 461 40.39 -14.40 -17.99
CA SER A 461 40.16 -14.50 -19.44
C SER A 461 41.24 -15.31 -20.17
N ILE A 462 40.84 -16.08 -21.19
CA ILE A 462 41.69 -16.82 -22.13
C ILE A 462 40.95 -16.99 -23.48
N PRO A 463 41.64 -16.98 -24.64
CA PRO A 463 41.05 -17.32 -25.94
C PRO A 463 40.44 -18.73 -25.97
N ALA A 464 39.34 -18.90 -26.70
CA ALA A 464 38.65 -20.19 -26.84
C ALA A 464 39.44 -21.21 -27.67
N SER A 465 40.23 -20.74 -28.64
CA SER A 465 41.12 -21.57 -29.45
C SER A 465 42.44 -20.87 -29.77
N ALA A 466 43.48 -21.65 -30.08
CA ALA A 466 44.76 -21.16 -30.54
C ALA A 466 45.42 -22.16 -31.51
N LYS A 467 46.21 -21.66 -32.46
CA LYS A 467 47.01 -22.50 -33.38
C LYS A 467 48.39 -22.78 -32.77
N PRO A 468 49.04 -23.91 -33.11
CA PRO A 468 50.47 -24.08 -32.86
C PRO A 468 51.28 -22.87 -33.36
N GLY A 469 52.26 -22.42 -32.57
CA GLY A 469 53.06 -21.22 -32.84
C GLY A 469 52.38 -19.88 -32.52
N GLN A 470 51.08 -19.86 -32.21
CA GLN A 470 50.35 -18.63 -31.86
C GLN A 470 50.67 -18.17 -30.43
N LEU A 471 50.72 -16.85 -30.21
CA LEU A 471 50.77 -16.25 -28.88
C LEU A 471 49.40 -16.36 -28.18
N LEU A 472 49.34 -17.08 -27.07
CA LEU A 472 48.20 -17.24 -26.18
C LEU A 472 48.27 -16.21 -25.05
N VAL A 473 47.22 -15.40 -24.89
CA VAL A 473 47.13 -14.32 -23.90
C VAL A 473 46.18 -14.73 -22.78
N ILE A 474 46.71 -14.86 -21.55
CA ILE A 474 45.94 -15.27 -20.37
C ILE A 474 45.88 -14.08 -19.39
N GLN A 475 44.69 -13.67 -18.98
CA GLN A 475 44.47 -12.62 -17.99
C GLN A 475 43.95 -13.21 -16.69
N GLY A 476 44.28 -12.57 -15.57
CA GLY A 476 43.95 -13.11 -14.26
C GLY A 476 44.50 -12.30 -13.10
N THR A 477 44.69 -12.97 -11.97
CA THR A 477 45.45 -12.47 -10.82
C THR A 477 46.50 -13.49 -10.41
N LYS A 478 47.60 -13.01 -9.84
CA LYS A 478 48.74 -13.82 -9.38
C LYS A 478 49.35 -14.72 -10.47
N LEU A 479 49.22 -14.33 -11.73
CA LEU A 479 49.75 -15.04 -12.89
C LEU A 479 51.29 -15.11 -12.91
N ASN A 480 51.96 -14.20 -12.20
CA ASN A 480 53.41 -14.22 -11.99
C ASN A 480 53.88 -15.43 -11.17
N LEU A 481 52.97 -16.12 -10.46
CA LEU A 481 53.29 -17.34 -9.71
C LEU A 481 53.44 -18.56 -10.62
N VAL A 482 52.88 -18.53 -11.83
CA VAL A 482 53.00 -19.60 -12.82
C VAL A 482 54.46 -19.70 -13.21
N GLU A 483 55.06 -20.88 -13.01
CA GLU A 483 56.39 -21.25 -13.48
C GLU A 483 56.31 -21.78 -14.92
N SER A 484 55.40 -22.72 -15.18
CA SER A 484 55.26 -23.40 -16.47
C SER A 484 53.81 -23.56 -16.91
N VAL A 485 53.60 -23.58 -18.23
CA VAL A 485 52.33 -23.89 -18.88
C VAL A 485 52.53 -25.19 -19.65
N ILE A 486 51.73 -26.20 -19.33
CA ILE A 486 51.85 -27.55 -19.86
C ILE A 486 50.59 -27.86 -20.68
N PHE A 487 50.78 -28.18 -21.95
CA PHE A 487 49.74 -28.67 -22.86
C PHE A 487 49.57 -30.19 -22.69
N GLN A 488 48.52 -30.75 -23.27
CA GLN A 488 48.24 -32.18 -23.20
C GLN A 488 49.45 -33.03 -23.63
N ASN A 489 49.57 -34.24 -23.09
CA ASN A 489 50.72 -35.14 -23.26
C ASN A 489 52.04 -34.58 -22.73
N ASN A 490 51.99 -33.74 -21.69
CA ASN A 490 53.15 -33.12 -21.03
C ASN A 490 54.02 -32.25 -21.96
N VAL A 491 53.43 -31.70 -23.02
CA VAL A 491 54.14 -30.76 -23.91
C VAL A 491 54.27 -29.41 -23.21
N LYS A 492 55.47 -29.09 -22.73
CA LYS A 492 55.74 -27.83 -22.03
C LYS A 492 55.89 -26.67 -23.03
N ALA A 493 55.25 -25.54 -22.74
CA ALA A 493 55.60 -24.29 -23.41
C ALA A 493 57.00 -23.86 -23.02
N THR A 494 57.82 -23.53 -24.03
CA THR A 494 59.20 -23.09 -23.86
C THR A 494 59.41 -21.62 -24.19
N GLN A 495 58.42 -20.97 -24.82
CA GLN A 495 58.47 -19.57 -25.23
C GLN A 495 57.35 -18.78 -24.56
N PHE A 496 57.73 -17.67 -23.94
CA PHE A 496 56.83 -16.79 -23.19
C PHE A 496 57.01 -15.34 -23.65
N GLY A 497 55.92 -14.57 -23.60
CA GLY A 497 55.93 -13.12 -23.70
C GLY A 497 55.92 -12.47 -22.31
N THR A 498 55.01 -11.53 -22.10
CA THR A 498 54.85 -10.81 -20.82
C THR A 498 54.41 -11.75 -19.70
N ARG A 499 55.05 -11.61 -18.53
CA ARG A 499 54.68 -12.30 -17.29
C ARG A 499 54.55 -11.28 -16.17
N SER A 500 53.35 -11.10 -15.67
CA SER A 500 53.03 -10.18 -14.57
C SER A 500 51.95 -10.79 -13.67
N ALA A 501 51.60 -10.09 -12.59
CA ALA A 501 50.52 -10.57 -11.71
C ALA A 501 49.16 -10.68 -12.42
N THR A 502 48.93 -9.94 -13.50
CA THR A 502 47.62 -9.87 -14.17
C THR A 502 47.60 -10.35 -15.61
N LEU A 503 48.77 -10.68 -16.17
CA LEU A 503 48.94 -11.08 -17.58
C LEU A 503 50.02 -12.15 -17.71
N LEU A 504 49.71 -13.22 -18.44
CA LEU A 504 50.62 -14.28 -18.84
C LEU A 504 50.47 -14.53 -20.35
N GLU A 505 51.52 -14.24 -21.10
CA GLU A 505 51.59 -14.52 -22.53
C GLU A 505 52.51 -15.71 -22.78
N VAL A 506 52.03 -16.70 -23.52
CA VAL A 506 52.74 -17.96 -23.78
C VAL A 506 52.51 -18.40 -25.22
N TYR A 507 53.54 -18.86 -25.92
CA TYR A 507 53.36 -19.40 -27.27
C TYR A 507 52.89 -20.86 -27.19
N VAL A 508 51.90 -21.21 -28.01
CA VAL A 508 51.46 -22.60 -28.16
C VAL A 508 52.58 -23.41 -28.81
N PRO A 509 53.05 -24.51 -28.21
CA PRO A 509 54.06 -25.37 -28.81
C PRO A 509 53.65 -25.88 -30.20
N GLU A 510 54.60 -25.94 -31.14
CA GLU A 510 54.35 -26.42 -32.51
C GLU A 510 53.82 -27.87 -32.55
N ASN A 511 54.24 -28.68 -31.59
CA ASN A 511 53.82 -30.08 -31.43
C ASN A 511 52.69 -30.25 -30.39
N ALA A 512 51.97 -29.18 -30.03
CA ALA A 512 50.83 -29.28 -29.14
C ALA A 512 49.75 -30.18 -29.76
N THR A 513 49.20 -31.11 -28.96
CA THR A 513 48.10 -31.97 -29.39
C THR A 513 46.91 -31.10 -29.82
N LYS A 514 46.39 -31.36 -31.03
CA LYS A 514 45.23 -30.65 -31.59
C LYS A 514 43.92 -31.18 -30.98
N GLY A 515 42.87 -30.37 -31.02
CA GLY A 515 41.55 -30.67 -30.47
C GLY A 515 41.29 -29.98 -29.13
N ALA A 516 40.23 -30.40 -28.43
CA ALA A 516 39.90 -29.89 -27.10
C ALA A 516 40.88 -30.46 -26.07
N VAL A 517 41.63 -29.57 -25.40
CA VAL A 517 42.67 -29.92 -24.44
C VAL A 517 42.53 -29.12 -23.14
N THR A 518 43.19 -29.58 -22.09
CA THR A 518 43.33 -28.84 -20.83
C THR A 518 44.79 -28.41 -20.67
N LEU A 519 45.01 -27.11 -20.54
CA LEU A 519 46.30 -26.55 -20.12
C LEU A 519 46.44 -26.68 -18.62
N LYS A 520 47.65 -26.98 -18.17
CA LYS A 520 48.01 -26.99 -16.77
C LYS A 520 49.02 -25.90 -16.48
N LEU A 521 48.63 -24.93 -15.66
CA LEU A 521 49.49 -23.86 -15.17
C LEU A 521 50.10 -24.32 -13.86
N VAL A 522 51.40 -24.61 -13.86
CA VAL A 522 52.14 -25.05 -12.68
C VAL A 522 52.87 -23.85 -12.09
N THR A 523 52.66 -23.58 -10.81
CA THR A 523 53.33 -22.51 -10.07
C THR A 523 54.73 -22.91 -9.59
N PHE A 524 55.58 -21.95 -9.22
CA PHE A 524 56.89 -22.22 -8.60
C PHE A 524 56.81 -23.04 -7.29
N ALA A 525 55.64 -23.07 -6.65
CA ALA A 525 55.36 -23.89 -5.48
C ALA A 525 54.83 -25.30 -5.83
N GLY A 526 54.78 -25.66 -7.13
CA GLY A 526 54.31 -26.95 -7.62
C GLY A 526 52.79 -27.12 -7.65
N LYS A 527 52.01 -26.06 -7.42
CA LYS A 527 50.54 -26.11 -7.50
C LYS A 527 50.06 -25.96 -8.93
N GLU A 528 48.97 -26.66 -9.26
CA GLU A 528 48.44 -26.79 -10.62
C GLU A 528 47.07 -26.12 -10.74
N VAL A 529 46.87 -25.36 -11.82
CA VAL A 529 45.57 -24.80 -12.23
C VAL A 529 45.25 -25.26 -13.64
N ASP A 530 44.12 -25.96 -13.80
CA ASP A 530 43.67 -26.49 -15.08
C ASP A 530 42.79 -25.48 -15.84
N VAL A 531 43.06 -25.29 -17.13
CA VAL A 531 42.39 -24.32 -18.00
C VAL A 531 42.04 -24.94 -19.35
N PRO A 532 40.76 -25.08 -19.72
CA PRO A 532 40.37 -25.68 -21.00
C PRO A 532 40.65 -24.75 -22.21
N ILE A 533 41.06 -25.32 -23.34
CA ILE A 533 41.26 -24.61 -24.63
C ILE A 533 41.18 -25.58 -25.83
N THR A 534 40.91 -25.09 -27.04
CA THR A 534 41.04 -25.88 -28.28
C THR A 534 42.31 -25.52 -29.06
N ILE A 535 43.10 -26.51 -29.47
CA ILE A 535 44.25 -26.31 -30.37
C ILE A 535 43.86 -26.69 -31.82
N SER A 536 43.92 -25.76 -32.77
CA SER A 536 43.44 -25.96 -34.16
C SER A 536 44.58 -26.18 -35.20
N GLY A 537 44.31 -26.86 -36.32
CA GLY A 537 45.26 -27.12 -37.43
C GLY A 537 45.17 -28.53 -38.05
N THR A 538 45.82 -28.76 -39.21
CA THR A 538 45.88 -30.04 -39.95
C THR A 538 47.15 -30.85 -39.66
N ASP A 539 47.10 -32.17 -39.85
CA ASP A 539 48.25 -33.06 -39.86
C ASP A 539 49.20 -32.69 -41.02
N PRO A 540 50.53 -32.73 -40.80
CA PRO A 540 51.48 -32.55 -41.88
C PRO A 540 51.30 -33.64 -42.93
N ILE A 541 51.43 -33.28 -44.21
CA ILE A 541 51.44 -34.24 -45.32
C ILE A 541 52.77 -34.97 -45.29
N ALA A 542 52.76 -36.29 -45.02
CA ALA A 542 53.98 -37.07 -44.85
C ALA A 542 54.76 -37.28 -46.17
N ASP A 543 54.05 -37.59 -47.26
CA ASP A 543 54.61 -37.73 -48.60
C ASP A 543 53.61 -37.15 -49.63
N PRO A 544 53.90 -35.97 -50.21
CA PRO A 544 53.02 -35.31 -51.18
C PRO A 544 52.72 -36.14 -52.44
N SER A 545 53.52 -37.15 -52.77
CA SER A 545 53.29 -37.99 -53.95
C SER A 545 52.07 -38.90 -53.85
N TYR A 546 51.55 -39.13 -52.64
CA TYR A 546 50.31 -39.88 -52.40
C TYR A 546 49.06 -39.00 -52.30
N VAL A 547 49.18 -37.68 -52.47
CA VAL A 547 48.03 -36.78 -52.61
C VAL A 547 47.42 -36.99 -53.98
N PHE A 548 46.13 -37.33 -54.04
CA PHE A 548 45.41 -37.62 -55.28
C PHE A 548 44.23 -36.68 -55.54
N PHE A 549 43.87 -35.83 -54.57
CA PHE A 549 43.16 -34.56 -54.81
C PHE A 549 43.80 -33.43 -54.00
N ASP A 550 44.51 -32.53 -54.67
CA ASP A 550 45.00 -31.25 -54.12
C ASP A 550 44.27 -30.04 -54.72
N PHE A 551 43.48 -30.25 -55.76
CA PHE A 551 42.76 -29.19 -56.49
C PHE A 551 43.65 -28.08 -57.09
N ASP A 552 44.97 -28.29 -57.13
CA ASP A 552 46.00 -27.41 -57.72
C ASP A 552 46.65 -28.07 -58.94
N GLY A 553 45.88 -28.89 -59.66
CA GLY A 553 46.33 -29.71 -60.78
C GLY A 553 45.88 -31.16 -60.65
N LYS A 554 45.59 -31.65 -59.44
CA LYS A 554 44.90 -32.92 -59.19
C LYS A 554 43.40 -32.69 -58.92
N ASP A 555 42.71 -32.04 -59.85
CA ASP A 555 41.30 -31.66 -59.78
C ASP A 555 40.29 -32.79 -60.00
N SER A 556 39.05 -32.55 -59.61
CA SER A 556 37.92 -33.41 -59.98
C SER A 556 37.66 -33.44 -61.49
N TRP A 557 37.29 -34.60 -62.03
CA TRP A 557 36.89 -34.75 -63.44
C TRP A 557 35.38 -34.64 -63.64
N TRP A 558 34.59 -35.12 -62.67
CA TRP A 558 33.14 -34.95 -62.65
C TRP A 558 32.62 -34.94 -61.22
N GLY A 559 31.40 -34.47 -61.08
CA GLY A 559 30.64 -34.39 -59.83
C GLY A 559 29.51 -33.39 -59.99
N SER A 560 28.40 -33.59 -59.29
CA SER A 560 27.20 -32.79 -59.51
C SER A 560 27.07 -31.60 -58.54
N TYR A 561 27.82 -31.61 -57.44
CA TYR A 561 27.70 -30.63 -56.35
C TYR A 561 29.08 -30.15 -55.87
N GLY A 562 29.18 -28.86 -55.54
CA GLY A 562 30.43 -28.22 -55.13
C GLY A 562 31.32 -27.79 -56.30
N SER A 563 32.40 -27.08 -55.98
CA SER A 563 33.33 -26.54 -56.97
C SER A 563 34.71 -26.28 -56.37
N VAL A 564 35.75 -26.26 -57.21
CA VAL A 564 37.08 -25.79 -56.79
C VAL A 564 37.07 -24.26 -56.65
N GLU A 565 37.59 -23.76 -55.53
CA GLU A 565 37.70 -22.34 -55.20
C GLU A 565 39.11 -22.00 -54.70
N ASN A 566 39.44 -20.71 -54.62
CA ASN A 566 40.73 -20.21 -54.10
C ASN A 566 40.54 -18.86 -53.39
N ASP A 567 39.72 -18.83 -52.34
CA ASP A 567 39.66 -17.66 -51.45
C ASP A 567 40.84 -17.70 -50.45
N PRO A 568 41.74 -16.70 -50.44
CA PRO A 568 42.85 -16.64 -49.48
C PRO A 568 42.41 -16.67 -48.01
N ALA A 569 41.18 -16.28 -47.69
CA ALA A 569 40.64 -16.33 -46.33
C ALA A 569 40.28 -17.75 -45.88
N LEU A 570 40.05 -18.66 -46.83
CA LEU A 570 39.63 -20.04 -46.57
C LEU A 570 40.68 -21.07 -46.97
N SER A 571 41.59 -20.71 -47.89
CA SER A 571 42.64 -21.58 -48.41
C SER A 571 43.54 -22.15 -47.30
N LEU A 572 43.78 -23.46 -47.34
CA LEU A 572 44.81 -24.13 -46.55
C LEU A 572 46.16 -24.05 -47.26
N SER A 573 46.19 -24.48 -48.52
CA SER A 573 47.39 -24.50 -49.36
C SER A 573 46.99 -24.47 -50.83
N GLY A 574 46.65 -23.29 -51.35
CA GLY A 574 46.25 -23.13 -52.76
C GLY A 574 44.74 -23.28 -52.95
N ASN A 575 44.33 -23.93 -54.03
CA ASN A 575 42.92 -24.19 -54.28
C ASN A 575 42.36 -25.24 -53.31
N TYR A 576 41.03 -25.28 -53.16
CA TYR A 576 40.35 -26.29 -52.35
C TYR A 576 38.99 -26.62 -52.96
N PHE A 577 38.43 -27.78 -52.63
CA PHE A 577 37.07 -28.12 -53.00
C PHE A 577 36.06 -27.56 -52.01
N ARG A 578 35.07 -26.83 -52.51
CA ARG A 578 34.05 -26.15 -51.73
C ARG A 578 32.69 -26.81 -51.87
N ILE A 579 32.03 -27.07 -50.75
CA ILE A 579 30.60 -27.37 -50.68
C ILE A 579 29.95 -26.29 -49.81
N ASN A 580 29.01 -25.52 -50.36
CA ASN A 580 28.31 -24.46 -49.63
C ASN A 580 26.84 -24.34 -50.08
N GLN A 581 26.05 -25.37 -49.79
CA GLN A 581 24.67 -25.47 -50.26
C GLN A 581 23.86 -26.52 -49.48
N ASP A 582 22.54 -26.44 -49.62
CA ASP A 582 21.61 -27.50 -49.18
C ASP A 582 21.70 -28.70 -50.10
N LEU A 583 21.94 -29.87 -49.51
CA LEU A 583 22.01 -31.14 -50.22
C LEU A 583 20.68 -31.89 -50.10
N PRO A 584 20.13 -32.44 -51.20
CA PRO A 584 18.92 -33.26 -51.13
C PRO A 584 19.19 -34.62 -50.48
N SER A 585 18.13 -35.32 -50.07
CA SER A 585 18.24 -36.71 -49.64
C SER A 585 18.48 -37.63 -50.84
N GLY A 586 19.12 -38.76 -50.58
CA GLY A 586 19.52 -39.71 -51.62
C GLY A 586 20.93 -39.44 -52.15
N TRP A 587 21.19 -39.89 -53.37
CA TRP A 587 22.53 -39.85 -53.96
C TRP A 587 22.95 -38.43 -54.36
N VAL A 588 24.04 -37.96 -53.77
CA VAL A 588 24.68 -36.68 -54.10
C VAL A 588 26.19 -36.90 -54.15
N ASP A 589 26.82 -36.42 -55.21
CA ASP A 589 28.20 -36.73 -55.54
C ASP A 589 29.02 -35.45 -55.79
N PHE A 590 30.28 -35.44 -55.36
CA PHE A 590 31.06 -34.19 -55.23
C PHE A 590 32.25 -34.12 -56.18
N PHE A 591 33.25 -34.95 -55.95
CA PHE A 591 34.44 -34.98 -56.78
C PHE A 591 34.87 -36.40 -57.04
N TRP A 592 35.14 -36.67 -58.32
CA TRP A 592 35.55 -37.99 -58.79
C TRP A 592 36.71 -37.95 -59.76
N ARG A 593 37.42 -39.08 -59.80
CA ARG A 593 38.37 -39.48 -60.84
C ARG A 593 38.17 -40.97 -61.13
N ASN A 594 38.75 -41.45 -62.22
CA ASN A 594 38.80 -42.89 -62.51
C ASN A 594 40.17 -43.34 -63.00
N GLY A 595 40.38 -44.65 -62.93
CA GLY A 595 41.65 -45.28 -63.23
C GLY A 595 42.70 -44.97 -62.16
N GLN A 596 43.96 -45.26 -62.46
CA GLN A 596 45.09 -44.95 -61.58
C GLN A 596 45.76 -43.61 -61.94
N ASN A 597 44.99 -42.68 -62.49
CA ASN A 597 45.50 -41.36 -62.88
C ASN A 597 45.73 -40.51 -61.64
N ASP A 598 46.99 -40.15 -61.39
CA ASP A 598 47.48 -39.50 -60.16
C ASP A 598 47.11 -40.20 -58.85
N LEU A 599 46.63 -41.45 -58.91
CA LEU A 599 46.35 -42.29 -57.77
C LEU A 599 47.52 -43.26 -57.57
N LYS A 600 48.56 -42.80 -56.87
CA LYS A 600 49.72 -43.64 -56.56
C LYS A 600 49.33 -44.71 -55.53
N VAL A 601 49.36 -45.97 -55.95
CA VAL A 601 49.01 -47.14 -55.12
C VAL A 601 50.22 -47.96 -54.67
N ASP A 602 51.41 -47.69 -55.21
CA ASP A 602 52.63 -48.43 -54.90
C ASP A 602 52.98 -48.34 -53.42
N GLY A 603 53.13 -49.50 -52.76
CA GLY A 603 53.52 -49.61 -51.35
C GLY A 603 52.42 -49.31 -50.34
N VAL A 604 51.21 -48.95 -50.79
CA VAL A 604 50.05 -48.71 -49.92
C VAL A 604 49.42 -50.05 -49.53
N THR A 605 49.27 -50.29 -48.22
CA THR A 605 48.68 -51.52 -47.66
C THR A 605 47.45 -51.20 -46.83
N VAL A 606 46.42 -52.06 -46.90
CA VAL A 606 45.12 -51.81 -46.26
C VAL A 606 45.22 -51.75 -44.73
N GLU A 607 46.09 -52.54 -44.12
CA GLU A 607 46.20 -52.64 -42.65
C GLU A 607 46.89 -51.44 -41.98
N GLU A 608 47.79 -50.77 -42.70
CA GLU A 608 48.69 -49.75 -42.17
C GLU A 608 48.42 -48.34 -42.72
N TRP A 609 47.59 -48.19 -43.74
CA TRP A 609 47.33 -46.91 -44.40
C TRP A 609 45.87 -46.46 -44.29
N ALA A 610 45.65 -45.17 -44.50
CA ALA A 610 44.35 -44.52 -44.50
C ALA A 610 44.21 -43.58 -45.70
N VAL A 611 42.98 -43.29 -46.08
CA VAL A 611 42.67 -42.05 -46.80
C VAL A 611 42.61 -40.93 -45.76
N LYS A 612 43.41 -39.89 -45.93
CA LYS A 612 43.31 -38.65 -45.15
C LYS A 612 42.81 -37.53 -46.04
N MET A 613 42.05 -36.61 -45.45
CA MET A 613 41.65 -35.37 -46.10
C MET A 613 41.66 -34.24 -45.07
N ASP A 614 42.11 -33.07 -45.50
CA ASP A 614 42.04 -31.88 -44.69
C ASP A 614 40.70 -31.19 -44.96
N VAL A 615 40.01 -30.78 -43.90
CA VAL A 615 38.68 -30.19 -43.99
C VAL A 615 38.56 -28.95 -43.11
N ASN A 616 37.78 -27.98 -43.57
CA ASN A 616 37.38 -26.81 -42.78
C ASN A 616 35.88 -26.63 -42.87
N VAL A 617 35.17 -27.10 -41.83
CA VAL A 617 33.71 -26.97 -41.72
C VAL A 617 33.40 -25.57 -41.17
N LEU A 618 32.72 -24.76 -41.97
CA LEU A 618 32.35 -23.39 -41.63
C LEU A 618 30.88 -23.28 -41.15
N GLY A 619 30.05 -24.27 -41.48
CA GLY A 619 28.65 -24.39 -41.04
C GLY A 619 28.50 -25.08 -39.67
N GLY A 620 27.35 -25.72 -39.43
CA GLY A 620 27.18 -26.69 -38.34
C GLY A 620 27.81 -28.04 -38.70
N THR A 621 27.55 -29.08 -37.90
CA THR A 621 27.98 -30.46 -38.23
C THR A 621 27.39 -30.88 -39.58
N THR A 622 28.24 -31.38 -40.48
CA THR A 622 27.81 -31.82 -41.82
C THR A 622 26.94 -33.08 -41.74
N VAL A 623 26.20 -33.37 -42.81
CA VAL A 623 25.65 -34.72 -43.02
C VAL A 623 26.79 -35.75 -43.15
N PRO A 624 26.54 -37.05 -42.89
CA PRO A 624 27.53 -38.09 -43.15
C PRO A 624 27.85 -38.22 -44.64
N PHE A 625 29.12 -38.49 -44.92
CA PHE A 625 29.63 -38.72 -46.27
C PHE A 625 30.07 -40.17 -46.43
N LYS A 626 30.42 -40.55 -47.66
CA LYS A 626 31.13 -41.78 -47.93
C LYS A 626 32.18 -41.58 -49.02
N PHE A 627 33.31 -42.25 -48.86
CA PHE A 627 34.39 -42.25 -49.85
C PHE A 627 34.41 -43.58 -50.58
N ARG A 628 34.58 -43.56 -51.90
CA ARG A 628 34.61 -44.75 -52.75
C ARG A 628 36.02 -45.10 -53.20
N LEU A 629 36.31 -46.38 -53.28
CA LEU A 629 37.42 -46.97 -54.02
C LEU A 629 36.88 -48.17 -54.83
N ASN A 630 36.70 -48.01 -56.15
CA ASN A 630 36.18 -49.06 -57.03
C ASN A 630 37.26 -49.61 -57.97
N GLY A 631 37.22 -50.91 -58.22
CA GLY A 631 38.26 -51.61 -58.95
C GLY A 631 37.84 -52.94 -59.56
N THR A 632 38.82 -53.76 -59.93
CA THR A 632 38.56 -55.13 -60.43
C THR A 632 38.09 -56.09 -59.34
N ASP A 633 38.41 -55.78 -58.08
CA ASP A 633 38.05 -56.60 -56.92
C ASP A 633 36.65 -56.27 -56.37
N GLY A 634 35.99 -55.23 -56.90
CA GLY A 634 34.67 -54.79 -56.47
C GLY A 634 34.61 -53.31 -56.11
N ASP A 635 33.47 -52.93 -55.53
CA ASP A 635 33.13 -51.55 -55.18
C ASP A 635 33.13 -51.38 -53.66
N PHE A 636 34.10 -50.63 -53.13
CA PHE A 636 34.31 -50.48 -51.69
C PHE A 636 34.08 -49.04 -51.24
N TRP A 637 33.40 -48.89 -50.11
CA TRP A 637 32.99 -47.61 -49.56
C TRP A 637 33.33 -47.51 -48.07
N ALA A 638 33.81 -46.36 -47.64
CA ALA A 638 33.96 -46.02 -46.23
C ALA A 638 32.98 -44.91 -45.84
N ILE A 639 32.18 -45.14 -44.80
CA ILE A 639 31.23 -44.16 -44.28
C ILE A 639 31.95 -43.23 -43.31
N ILE A 640 31.81 -41.93 -43.53
CA ILE A 640 32.43 -40.88 -42.74
C ILE A 640 31.32 -40.18 -41.96
N PRO A 641 31.32 -40.25 -40.62
CA PRO A 641 30.35 -39.52 -39.80
C PRO A 641 30.37 -38.01 -40.08
N GLY A 642 29.28 -37.32 -39.71
CA GLY A 642 29.17 -35.87 -39.85
C GLY A 642 30.37 -35.14 -39.24
N MET A 643 30.94 -34.21 -40.01
CA MET A 643 32.14 -33.46 -39.66
C MET A 643 31.76 -32.16 -38.94
N GLU A 644 32.37 -31.89 -37.80
CA GLU A 644 32.02 -30.75 -36.93
C GLU A 644 32.80 -29.47 -37.29
N ASN A 645 32.21 -28.32 -37.02
CA ASN A 645 32.93 -27.05 -37.07
C ASN A 645 33.89 -26.91 -35.90
N ARG A 646 35.19 -26.94 -36.20
CA ARG A 646 36.28 -26.84 -35.21
C ARG A 646 36.99 -25.48 -35.21
N GLY A 647 36.42 -24.47 -35.86
CA GLY A 647 36.98 -23.13 -35.91
C GLY A 647 38.28 -23.03 -36.73
N GLY A 648 38.47 -23.92 -37.70
CA GLY A 648 39.62 -23.94 -38.60
C GLY A 648 39.83 -25.31 -39.26
N TRP A 649 40.83 -25.40 -40.14
CA TRP A 649 41.21 -26.63 -40.81
C TRP A 649 41.66 -27.72 -39.83
N TYR A 650 41.24 -28.96 -40.07
CA TYR A 650 41.68 -30.16 -39.36
C TYR A 650 41.67 -31.38 -40.29
N THR A 651 42.39 -32.43 -39.92
CA THR A 651 42.49 -33.65 -40.76
C THR A 651 41.47 -34.69 -40.33
N VAL A 652 40.77 -35.26 -41.31
CA VAL A 652 39.94 -36.46 -41.18
C VAL A 652 40.74 -37.65 -41.67
N THR A 653 40.77 -38.72 -40.88
CA THR A 653 41.48 -39.96 -41.19
C THR A 653 40.49 -41.11 -41.33
N ILE A 654 40.55 -41.81 -42.47
CA ILE A 654 39.66 -42.91 -42.84
C ILE A 654 40.54 -44.14 -43.10
N PRO A 655 40.72 -45.04 -42.11
CA PRO A 655 41.48 -46.27 -42.28
C PRO A 655 41.06 -47.05 -43.52
N LEU A 656 42.00 -47.61 -44.28
CA LEU A 656 41.66 -48.42 -45.45
C LEU A 656 40.87 -49.67 -45.08
N THR A 657 41.01 -50.15 -43.84
CA THR A 657 40.19 -51.23 -43.26
C THR A 657 38.69 -50.90 -43.15
N ASP A 658 38.32 -49.62 -43.24
CA ASP A 658 36.92 -49.18 -43.13
C ASP A 658 36.21 -49.17 -44.48
N PHE A 659 36.93 -49.40 -45.59
CA PHE A 659 36.35 -49.53 -46.92
C PHE A 659 35.79 -50.93 -47.11
N LYS A 660 34.46 -51.04 -47.21
CA LYS A 660 33.73 -52.31 -47.29
C LYS A 660 32.82 -52.37 -48.51
N ASP A 661 32.50 -53.59 -48.93
CA ASP A 661 31.50 -53.83 -49.97
C ASP A 661 30.08 -53.46 -49.51
N ASP A 662 29.08 -53.68 -50.37
CA ASP A 662 27.66 -53.35 -50.11
C ASP A 662 27.45 -51.90 -49.62
N ASN A 663 27.97 -50.93 -50.40
CA ASN A 663 27.88 -49.50 -50.09
C ASN A 663 28.50 -49.09 -48.74
N GLY A 664 29.40 -49.90 -48.18
CA GLY A 664 30.11 -49.63 -46.92
C GLY A 664 29.50 -50.35 -45.71
N TYR A 665 28.44 -51.13 -45.90
CA TYR A 665 27.75 -51.88 -44.85
C TYR A 665 28.05 -53.39 -44.87
N GLY A 666 28.75 -53.87 -45.90
CA GLY A 666 29.09 -55.27 -46.05
C GLY A 666 30.18 -55.74 -45.10
N THR A 667 30.60 -57.00 -45.26
CA THR A 667 31.62 -57.63 -44.40
C THR A 667 32.97 -57.81 -45.10
N ASN A 668 33.03 -57.68 -46.43
CA ASN A 668 34.29 -57.83 -47.15
C ASN A 668 34.99 -56.47 -47.16
N ILE A 669 36.19 -56.43 -46.57
CA ILE A 669 37.05 -55.25 -46.57
C ILE A 669 37.80 -55.19 -47.90
N LEU A 670 38.10 -53.98 -48.37
CA LEU A 670 38.97 -53.73 -49.53
C LEU A 670 40.22 -54.63 -49.45
N PRO A 671 40.43 -55.57 -50.40
CA PRO A 671 41.53 -56.52 -50.30
C PRO A 671 42.91 -55.88 -50.49
N ASN A 672 42.99 -54.94 -51.43
CA ASN A 672 44.21 -54.20 -51.78
C ASN A 672 43.84 -52.94 -52.57
N VAL A 673 44.69 -51.91 -52.55
CA VAL A 673 44.45 -50.69 -53.34
C VAL A 673 45.00 -50.77 -54.76
N GLN A 674 45.87 -51.74 -55.06
CA GLN A 674 46.51 -51.88 -56.37
C GLN A 674 45.51 -52.21 -57.49
N ASN A 675 44.35 -52.75 -57.13
CA ASN A 675 43.28 -53.10 -58.06
C ASN A 675 42.22 -52.01 -58.23
N ILE A 676 42.39 -50.84 -57.59
CA ILE A 676 41.53 -49.65 -57.80
C ILE A 676 41.83 -49.07 -59.18
N THR A 677 41.08 -49.56 -60.15
CA THR A 677 41.23 -49.25 -61.59
C THR A 677 39.99 -48.57 -62.16
N GLN A 678 38.95 -48.37 -61.35
CA GLN A 678 37.72 -47.67 -61.73
C GLN A 678 37.62 -46.34 -60.97
N ASP A 679 36.41 -45.92 -60.61
CA ASP A 679 36.12 -44.62 -60.02
C ASP A 679 36.38 -44.55 -58.50
N PHE A 680 36.88 -43.40 -58.07
CA PHE A 680 37.11 -43.06 -56.67
C PHE A 680 36.77 -41.60 -56.42
N GLY A 681 36.27 -41.30 -55.22
CA GLY A 681 35.73 -39.98 -54.92
C GLY A 681 34.78 -39.95 -53.75
N LEU A 682 34.17 -38.80 -53.52
CA LEU A 682 33.33 -38.52 -52.36
C LEU A 682 31.86 -38.33 -52.76
N ALA A 683 30.97 -38.92 -51.96
CA ALA A 683 29.52 -38.76 -52.04
C ALA A 683 28.89 -38.55 -50.65
N THR A 684 27.62 -38.17 -50.58
CA THR A 684 26.85 -38.24 -49.34
C THR A 684 26.51 -39.69 -48.99
N ALA A 685 26.27 -39.97 -47.71
CA ALA A 685 25.75 -41.26 -47.26
C ALA A 685 24.22 -41.41 -47.44
N GLY A 686 23.53 -40.41 -48.01
CA GLY A 686 22.09 -40.44 -48.32
C GLY A 686 21.23 -39.43 -47.56
N ASP A 687 21.79 -38.75 -46.55
CA ASP A 687 21.08 -37.77 -45.74
C ASP A 687 21.01 -36.39 -46.41
N ALA A 688 19.86 -35.71 -46.26
CA ALA A 688 19.70 -34.31 -46.67
C ALA A 688 20.24 -33.36 -45.61
N GLY A 689 20.79 -32.21 -46.02
CA GLY A 689 21.19 -31.16 -45.09
C GLY A 689 22.09 -30.09 -45.69
N PHE A 690 22.18 -28.95 -45.00
CA PHE A 690 23.08 -27.87 -45.38
C PHE A 690 24.53 -28.25 -45.08
N VAL A 691 25.38 -28.21 -46.09
CA VAL A 691 26.82 -28.40 -45.94
C VAL A 691 27.53 -27.13 -46.34
N ASN A 692 28.40 -26.68 -45.44
CA ASN A 692 29.28 -25.55 -45.66
C ASN A 692 30.68 -25.94 -45.16
N MET A 693 31.50 -26.48 -46.06
CA MET A 693 32.84 -26.96 -45.75
C MET A 693 33.81 -26.79 -46.94
N CYS A 694 35.10 -26.77 -46.63
CA CYS A 694 36.20 -26.86 -47.61
C CYS A 694 36.93 -28.18 -47.41
N ILE A 695 37.43 -28.78 -48.50
CA ILE A 695 38.19 -30.03 -48.50
C ILE A 695 39.45 -29.84 -49.34
N ASP A 696 40.58 -30.32 -48.86
CA ASP A 696 41.87 -30.22 -49.53
C ASP A 696 42.77 -31.43 -49.17
N ASN A 697 43.83 -31.66 -49.94
CA ASN A 697 44.89 -32.64 -49.69
C ASN A 697 44.40 -34.07 -49.39
N VAL A 698 43.49 -34.58 -50.22
CA VAL A 698 43.02 -35.97 -50.12
C VAL A 698 44.13 -36.92 -50.57
N ARG A 699 44.53 -37.83 -49.69
CA ARG A 699 45.77 -38.61 -49.84
C ARG A 699 45.72 -39.97 -49.21
N PHE A 700 46.56 -40.90 -49.70
CA PHE A 700 46.93 -42.06 -48.90
C PHE A 700 48.06 -41.69 -47.95
N GLU A 701 47.95 -42.08 -46.69
CA GLU A 701 49.01 -41.86 -45.70
C GLU A 701 49.11 -43.03 -44.73
N LYS A 702 50.35 -43.40 -44.37
CA LYS A 702 50.62 -44.46 -43.41
C LYS A 702 50.25 -44.00 -42.00
N ILE A 703 49.48 -44.80 -41.26
CA ILE A 703 48.95 -44.48 -39.92
C ILE A 703 49.46 -45.43 -38.82
N LYS A 704 50.26 -46.44 -39.16
CA LYS A 704 50.84 -47.40 -38.21
C LYS A 704 52.31 -47.65 -38.49
#